data_AF-A0A0G0BIJ6-F1
#
_entry.id   AF-A0A0G0BIJ6-F1
#
_cell.length_a   1.000
_cell.length_b   1.000
_cell.length_c   1.000
_cell.angle_alpha   90.00
_cell.angle_beta   90.00
_cell.angle_gamma   90.00
#
_symmetry.space_group_name_H-M   'P 1'
#
loop_
_entity.id
_entity.type
_entity.pdbx_description
1 polymer ?
#
loop_
_entity_poly.entity_id
_entity_poly.type
_entity_poly.pdbx_seq_one_letter_code
_entity_poly.pdbx_strand_id
1 'polypeptide(L)'
;MEIITDNLFEIQFCLLLLCAITIIAVDIFVITRKIIKKKNERAAKKALEAIVPLYSSTNSSPTNTKKSPPKDKIDTVYSFIKITKTYTFIILNLLILPLSIYGLYTLVNIKPAVAKSVYNDSRKPITIIFNSPIYADKIDPHMNPEILGEWKIYKYFGFLPFTRKIEFIPQQSFLPEQKVMIYVSYIANPLFSDPGNEHYLEFESDSLPLVTESSITNEDTDILTDQFLVLDLNKNDSNNCLYKVVSNPEIETEIIKNGTAMIIIKPKQKLPQNTNYQWEVFQTPVSINLVTSEIIQKGEEKSIYKLSFTTVAAPLIKSVSPSDKETGVKVDREILIEFGEELATNNFSSYFRITPEIEGEVNFVEEKKLTFKPKSSFNKDTEYQIILTKGIASKKGGIIENDIQYQFKTIGPVEVISFSPGLHAVNIDLNPQILITFNEEVNHASAESKFKISPAVSGTYSWNGNTLIFTLENSLSYSTSYNVTIEAGIESIDGLASINKYVNQFTTRPNIFSLNVPLYSQAESYTCNIAAARMMLSYRGVSVSESTLKNEIGIVGTRGSGNPHKGYVENYGTYWEPISTAVSKYRSNQIMTNWNLTDLLSEVEKGNPVMVWGQNGWSTPTNISWTATDGTYIYAVSGMHSYIVKGFTGTKDNPDRILINDPWRGDISLSKDTFNNRWSYFKTAMIVY
;
A
#
# COMPACT_ATOMS: atom_id res chain seq x y z
N MET A 1 54.91 -49.17 -16.03
CA MET A 1 54.97 -49.77 -17.38
C MET A 1 54.63 -48.75 -18.47
N GLU A 2 53.64 -47.87 -18.25
CA GLU A 2 53.20 -46.85 -19.22
C GLU A 2 54.32 -45.96 -19.80
N ILE A 3 55.31 -45.58 -18.98
CA ILE A 3 56.50 -44.80 -19.43
C ILE A 3 57.28 -45.51 -20.57
N ILE A 4 57.22 -46.84 -20.65
CA ILE A 4 57.89 -47.63 -21.70
C ILE A 4 57.04 -47.69 -22.98
N THR A 5 55.71 -47.62 -22.87
CA THR A 5 54.81 -47.58 -24.03
C THR A 5 54.73 -46.22 -24.69
N ASP A 6 54.76 -45.11 -23.93
CA ASP A 6 54.70 -43.76 -24.53
C ASP A 6 55.93 -43.45 -25.39
N ASN A 7 57.11 -43.85 -24.93
CA ASN A 7 58.37 -43.69 -25.66
C ASN A 7 58.59 -44.81 -26.69
N LEU A 8 57.67 -45.77 -26.86
CA LEU A 8 57.86 -46.88 -27.81
C LEU A 8 57.97 -46.36 -29.25
N PHE A 9 57.18 -45.35 -29.62
CA PHE A 9 57.36 -44.67 -30.92
C PHE A 9 58.71 -43.97 -31.01
N GLU A 10 59.16 -43.27 -29.97
CA GLU A 10 60.44 -42.56 -30.00
C GLU A 10 61.62 -43.54 -30.13
N ILE A 11 61.57 -44.68 -29.44
CA ILE A 11 62.56 -45.76 -29.53
C ILE A 11 62.53 -46.39 -30.93
N GLN A 12 61.34 -46.73 -31.46
CA GLN A 12 61.19 -47.26 -32.81
C GLN A 12 61.62 -46.26 -33.89
N PHE A 13 61.33 -44.97 -33.72
CA PHE A 13 61.73 -43.92 -34.65
C PHE A 13 63.23 -43.64 -34.56
N CYS A 14 63.85 -43.66 -33.37
CA CYS A 14 65.29 -43.58 -33.23
C CYS A 14 65.99 -44.80 -33.85
N LEU A 15 65.43 -46.01 -33.70
CA LEU A 15 65.92 -47.21 -34.39
C LEU A 15 65.76 -47.10 -35.91
N LEU A 16 64.63 -46.62 -36.41
CA LEU A 16 64.40 -46.34 -37.84
C LEU A 16 65.32 -45.24 -38.38
N LEU A 17 65.61 -44.19 -37.60
CA LEU A 17 66.52 -43.12 -37.99
C LEU A 17 67.98 -43.60 -37.98
N LEU A 18 68.39 -44.39 -36.98
CA LEU A 18 69.67 -45.10 -36.97
C LEU A 18 69.78 -46.03 -38.18
N CYS A 19 68.73 -46.78 -38.50
CA CYS A 19 68.69 -47.67 -39.66
C CYS A 19 68.70 -46.88 -40.98
N ALA A 20 68.05 -45.72 -41.05
CA ALA A 20 68.11 -44.83 -42.22
C ALA A 20 69.50 -44.18 -42.37
N ILE A 21 70.16 -43.81 -41.27
CA ILE A 21 71.53 -43.29 -41.27
C ILE A 21 72.53 -44.38 -41.68
N THR A 22 72.38 -45.63 -41.20
CA THR A 22 73.23 -46.74 -41.67
C THR A 22 72.95 -47.10 -43.13
N ILE A 23 71.69 -47.06 -43.60
CA ILE A 23 71.32 -47.24 -45.01
C ILE A 23 71.88 -46.11 -45.88
N ILE A 24 71.77 -44.84 -45.48
CA ILE A 24 72.32 -43.70 -46.24
C ILE A 24 73.85 -43.73 -46.26
N ALA A 25 74.51 -44.10 -45.16
CA ALA A 25 75.97 -44.32 -45.16
C ALA A 25 76.38 -45.46 -46.11
N VAL A 26 75.55 -46.49 -46.20
CA VAL A 26 75.64 -47.60 -47.14
C VAL A 26 75.42 -47.11 -48.57
N ASP A 27 74.36 -46.37 -48.87
CA ASP A 27 74.05 -45.85 -50.21
C ASP A 27 75.05 -44.80 -50.70
N ILE A 28 75.59 -43.95 -49.84
CA ILE A 28 76.71 -43.08 -50.20
C ILE A 28 77.91 -43.95 -50.61
N PHE A 29 78.26 -44.95 -49.81
CA PHE A 29 79.33 -45.89 -50.10
C PHE A 29 79.08 -46.74 -51.38
N VAL A 30 77.81 -46.94 -51.80
CA VAL A 30 77.42 -47.54 -53.10
C VAL A 30 77.51 -46.55 -54.23
N ILE A 31 76.90 -45.37 -54.08
CA ILE A 31 76.58 -44.46 -55.18
C ILE A 31 77.85 -43.72 -55.58
N THR A 32 78.75 -43.45 -54.64
CA THR A 32 80.15 -43.13 -54.96
C THR A 32 80.78 -44.22 -55.84
N ARG A 33 80.50 -45.51 -55.58
CA ARG A 33 80.93 -46.63 -56.45
C ARG A 33 80.12 -46.79 -57.75
N LYS A 34 78.85 -46.34 -57.74
CA LYS A 34 77.81 -46.35 -58.78
C LYS A 34 78.04 -45.32 -59.90
N ILE A 35 78.32 -44.08 -59.51
CA ILE A 35 78.56 -42.94 -60.42
C ILE A 35 79.91 -43.07 -61.10
N ILE A 36 80.84 -43.83 -60.51
CA ILE A 36 82.02 -44.43 -61.17
C ILE A 36 81.64 -45.38 -62.35
N LYS A 37 80.34 -45.50 -62.75
CA LYS A 37 79.87 -46.51 -63.74
C LYS A 37 78.77 -46.15 -64.81
N LYS A 38 77.92 -45.09 -64.74
CA LYS A 38 76.76 -44.92 -65.71
C LYS A 38 76.27 -43.46 -65.94
N LYS A 39 75.91 -43.01 -67.16
CA LYS A 39 75.61 -41.58 -67.54
C LYS A 39 74.55 -41.47 -68.73
N ASN A 40 73.20 -41.31 -68.52
CA ASN A 40 72.09 -41.64 -69.52
C ASN A 40 70.66 -40.87 -69.67
N GLU A 41 69.43 -41.41 -69.32
CA GLU A 41 68.02 -41.24 -69.97
C GLU A 41 66.92 -40.25 -69.32
N ARG A 42 65.58 -40.00 -69.66
CA ARG A 42 64.42 -40.36 -70.63
C ARG A 42 63.14 -39.37 -70.60
N ALA A 43 61.95 -39.57 -71.29
CA ALA A 43 60.73 -38.62 -71.39
C ALA A 43 59.25 -39.17 -71.76
N ALA A 44 58.11 -38.36 -71.82
CA ALA A 44 56.62 -38.75 -71.99
C ALA A 44 55.52 -37.70 -72.56
N LYS A 45 54.15 -37.99 -72.63
CA LYS A 45 52.90 -37.20 -73.15
C LYS A 45 51.50 -37.67 -72.53
N LYS A 46 50.18 -37.29 -72.70
CA LYS A 46 49.17 -36.38 -73.46
C LYS A 46 47.85 -36.09 -72.58
N ALA A 47 46.73 -35.47 -73.08
CA ALA A 47 45.43 -35.07 -72.38
C ALA A 47 44.05 -35.33 -73.16
N LEU A 48 42.86 -34.74 -72.82
CA LEU A 48 41.49 -35.07 -73.40
C LEU A 48 40.37 -33.93 -73.47
N GLU A 49 39.07 -34.20 -73.80
CA GLU A 49 37.99 -33.28 -74.38
C GLU A 49 36.49 -33.31 -73.75
N ALA A 50 35.40 -32.60 -74.23
CA ALA A 50 34.07 -32.31 -73.51
C ALA A 50 32.68 -32.01 -74.30
N ILE A 51 31.47 -31.73 -73.66
CA ILE A 51 30.05 -31.58 -74.26
C ILE A 51 28.89 -30.78 -73.45
N VAL A 52 27.64 -30.43 -73.99
CA VAL A 52 26.53 -29.51 -73.40
C VAL A 52 24.98 -29.71 -73.87
N PRO A 53 23.86 -29.35 -73.10
CA PRO A 53 22.36 -29.42 -73.47
C PRO A 53 21.31 -28.25 -73.05
N LEU A 54 19.98 -28.23 -73.43
CA LEU A 54 18.88 -27.17 -73.13
C LEU A 54 17.30 -27.50 -73.25
N TYR A 55 16.35 -26.73 -72.60
CA TYR A 55 14.86 -26.39 -72.85
C TYR A 55 14.42 -25.13 -72.00
N SER A 56 13.31 -24.39 -72.24
CA SER A 56 12.96 -23.06 -71.58
C SER A 56 11.42 -22.84 -71.26
N SER A 57 10.80 -21.74 -70.73
CA SER A 57 10.96 -20.25 -70.85
C SER A 57 10.13 -19.35 -69.83
N THR A 58 10.20 -18.00 -69.96
CA THR A 58 9.30 -16.84 -69.53
C THR A 58 9.22 -16.23 -68.09
N ASN A 59 9.64 -14.94 -68.01
CA ASN A 59 9.23 -13.77 -67.17
C ASN A 59 9.66 -13.54 -65.68
N SER A 60 10.42 -12.43 -65.46
CA SER A 60 10.70 -11.61 -64.23
C SER A 60 11.73 -12.06 -63.10
N SER A 61 13.07 -11.78 -63.25
CA SER A 61 14.19 -11.50 -62.22
C SER A 61 15.23 -12.62 -61.50
N PRO A 62 16.48 -13.22 -61.95
CA PRO A 62 17.46 -14.35 -61.31
C PRO A 62 19.13 -14.66 -61.53
N THR A 63 20.04 -15.59 -60.86
CA THR A 63 21.59 -16.05 -61.12
C THR A 63 22.55 -17.20 -60.28
N ASN A 64 23.84 -17.79 -60.63
CA ASN A 64 24.89 -18.75 -59.83
C ASN A 64 26.44 -19.32 -60.29
N THR A 65 27.44 -20.06 -59.53
CA THR A 65 28.95 -20.69 -59.82
C THR A 65 29.78 -21.78 -58.80
N LYS A 66 31.07 -22.47 -58.63
CA LYS A 66 32.64 -22.81 -59.00
C LYS A 66 33.56 -24.08 -58.29
N LYS A 67 34.83 -24.67 -58.66
CA LYS A 67 35.92 -25.63 -57.88
C LYS A 67 37.41 -26.25 -58.43
N SER A 68 38.38 -27.07 -57.74
CA SER A 68 39.87 -27.63 -58.12
C SER A 68 40.80 -28.83 -57.33
N PRO A 69 42.12 -29.38 -57.69
CA PRO A 69 42.99 -30.65 -57.22
C PRO A 69 44.69 -30.88 -57.09
N PRO A 70 45.43 -32.08 -56.71
CA PRO A 70 46.97 -32.39 -56.29
C PRO A 70 47.96 -33.75 -56.62
N LYS A 71 49.28 -34.07 -56.12
CA LYS A 71 50.33 -35.31 -56.36
C LYS A 71 51.79 -35.64 -55.57
N ASP A 72 52.59 -36.85 -55.52
CA ASP A 72 54.19 -37.17 -55.31
C ASP A 72 54.99 -38.68 -55.18
N LYS A 73 56.37 -38.94 -54.86
CA LYS A 73 57.32 -40.27 -54.86
C LYS A 73 58.77 -40.51 -54.02
N ILE A 74 59.47 -41.74 -53.80
CA ILE A 74 60.88 -42.09 -53.10
C ILE A 74 61.85 -43.41 -53.45
N ASP A 75 63.07 -43.86 -52.83
CA ASP A 75 64.17 -44.91 -53.37
C ASP A 75 65.47 -45.80 -52.70
N THR A 76 66.48 -46.48 -51.93
CA THR A 76 67.77 -47.40 -52.29
C THR A 76 68.60 -48.44 -51.23
N VAL A 77 69.93 -49.03 -51.35
CA VAL A 77 70.76 -50.16 -50.51
C VAL A 77 72.35 -50.69 -50.75
N TYR A 78 73.25 -51.34 -49.81
CA TYR A 78 74.78 -51.86 -49.91
C TYR A 78 75.67 -52.86 -48.89
N SER A 79 77.08 -53.02 -48.97
CA SER A 79 78.20 -53.62 -48.03
C SER A 79 79.82 -53.50 -48.34
N PHE A 80 80.91 -53.59 -47.44
CA PHE A 80 82.45 -53.67 -47.83
C PHE A 80 83.84 -54.21 -47.08
N ILE A 81 84.35 -54.10 -45.79
CA ILE A 81 85.55 -54.83 -45.16
C ILE A 81 84.97 -56.05 -44.50
N LYS A 82 84.55 -56.88 -45.44
CA LYS A 82 83.17 -57.39 -45.49
C LYS A 82 83.11 -58.87 -45.20
N ILE A 83 83.89 -59.23 -44.18
CA ILE A 83 83.68 -60.45 -43.40
C ILE A 83 83.56 -60.04 -41.94
N THR A 84 84.56 -59.42 -41.29
CA THR A 84 84.39 -59.01 -39.88
C THR A 84 83.48 -57.80 -39.70
N LYS A 85 83.78 -56.62 -40.28
CA LYS A 85 82.83 -55.51 -40.20
C LYS A 85 81.50 -55.87 -40.85
N THR A 86 81.46 -56.62 -41.96
CA THR A 86 80.15 -57.01 -42.54
C THR A 86 79.43 -58.10 -41.78
N TYR A 87 80.03 -59.02 -41.03
CA TYR A 87 79.25 -59.91 -40.16
C TYR A 87 78.78 -59.17 -38.91
N THR A 88 79.58 -58.30 -38.29
CA THR A 88 79.08 -57.44 -37.20
C THR A 88 77.97 -56.50 -37.71
N PHE A 89 78.10 -55.95 -38.93
CA PHE A 89 77.12 -55.04 -39.55
C PHE A 89 75.90 -55.80 -40.11
N ILE A 90 76.05 -57.04 -40.62
CA ILE A 90 74.93 -57.91 -41.01
C ILE A 90 74.22 -58.40 -39.78
N ILE A 91 74.89 -58.76 -38.68
CA ILE A 91 74.22 -59.15 -37.43
C ILE A 91 73.51 -57.96 -36.81
N LEU A 92 74.16 -56.77 -36.78
CA LEU A 92 73.54 -55.55 -36.28
C LEU A 92 72.33 -55.14 -37.15
N ASN A 93 72.40 -55.28 -38.48
CA ASN A 93 71.23 -55.08 -39.35
C ASN A 93 70.23 -56.26 -39.31
N LEU A 94 70.62 -57.51 -39.06
CA LEU A 94 69.70 -58.64 -38.87
C LEU A 94 68.99 -58.61 -37.52
N LEU A 95 69.40 -57.71 -36.62
CA LEU A 95 68.64 -57.36 -35.41
C LEU A 95 67.88 -56.05 -35.63
N ILE A 96 68.56 -54.96 -35.99
CA ILE A 96 67.94 -53.63 -36.16
C ILE A 96 66.94 -53.62 -37.31
N LEU A 97 67.19 -54.24 -38.46
CA LEU A 97 66.27 -54.21 -39.61
C LEU A 97 64.95 -54.94 -39.32
N PRO A 98 64.89 -56.20 -38.82
CA PRO A 98 63.61 -56.79 -38.45
C PRO A 98 62.97 -56.12 -37.23
N LEU A 99 63.73 -55.56 -36.27
CA LEU A 99 63.15 -54.73 -35.20
C LEU A 99 62.55 -53.42 -35.75
N SER A 100 63.17 -52.82 -36.77
CA SER A 100 62.70 -51.59 -37.41
C SER A 100 61.54 -51.86 -38.38
N ILE A 101 61.54 -52.99 -39.08
CA ILE A 101 60.43 -53.47 -39.91
C ILE A 101 59.25 -53.87 -39.01
N TYR A 102 59.49 -54.53 -37.87
CA TYR A 102 58.44 -54.83 -36.89
C TYR A 102 57.90 -53.55 -36.25
N GLY A 103 58.78 -52.59 -35.88
CA GLY A 103 58.37 -51.28 -35.40
C GLY A 103 57.53 -50.52 -36.42
N LEU A 104 58.00 -50.42 -37.66
CA LEU A 104 57.26 -49.83 -38.78
C LEU A 104 55.94 -50.57 -39.02
N TYR A 105 55.91 -51.91 -38.97
CA TYR A 105 54.69 -52.71 -39.07
C TYR A 105 53.71 -52.41 -37.93
N THR A 106 54.17 -52.23 -36.68
CA THR A 106 53.28 -51.80 -35.59
C THR A 106 52.75 -50.38 -35.83
N LEU A 107 53.57 -49.44 -36.30
CA LEU A 107 53.15 -48.06 -36.62
C LEU A 107 52.23 -47.97 -37.84
N VAL A 108 52.35 -48.90 -38.78
CA VAL A 108 51.48 -49.05 -39.95
C VAL A 108 50.10 -49.58 -39.56
N ASN A 109 50.01 -50.47 -38.56
CA ASN A 109 48.75 -51.11 -38.17
C ASN A 109 48.02 -50.42 -36.99
N ILE A 110 48.66 -49.52 -36.24
CA ILE A 110 47.96 -48.69 -35.25
C ILE A 110 47.14 -47.62 -35.96
N LYS A 111 45.81 -47.74 -35.86
CA LYS A 111 44.88 -46.66 -36.23
C LYS A 111 45.04 -45.47 -35.27
N PRO A 112 45.32 -44.25 -35.77
CA PRO A 112 45.40 -43.08 -34.91
C PRO A 112 44.05 -42.71 -34.30
N ALA A 113 44.06 -42.45 -33.00
CA ALA A 113 42.91 -42.06 -32.18
C ALA A 113 43.40 -41.26 -30.97
N VAL A 114 42.48 -40.53 -30.31
CA VAL A 114 42.76 -39.96 -28.99
C VAL A 114 42.95 -41.10 -27.99
N ALA A 115 44.08 -41.10 -27.28
CA ALA A 115 44.39 -42.01 -26.20
C ALA A 115 43.95 -41.47 -24.83
N LYS A 116 44.06 -40.15 -24.65
CA LYS A 116 43.72 -39.47 -23.39
C LYS A 116 43.39 -38.00 -23.63
N SER A 117 42.29 -37.55 -23.06
CA SER A 117 41.99 -36.13 -22.83
C SER A 117 42.23 -35.78 -21.35
N VAL A 118 42.53 -34.52 -21.07
CA VAL A 118 42.63 -33.97 -19.70
C VAL A 118 42.02 -32.57 -19.66
N TYR A 119 41.00 -32.41 -18.84
CA TYR A 119 40.50 -31.15 -18.31
C TYR A 119 40.66 -31.20 -16.78
N ASN A 120 40.90 -30.05 -16.14
CA ASN A 120 41.16 -29.97 -14.69
C ASN A 120 40.35 -28.83 -14.05
N ASP A 121 40.42 -27.64 -14.63
CA ASP A 121 39.64 -26.45 -14.33
C ASP A 121 39.69 -25.50 -15.53
N SER A 122 38.83 -24.48 -15.56
CA SER A 122 38.78 -23.49 -16.66
C SER A 122 40.03 -22.60 -16.82
N ARG A 123 41.00 -22.67 -15.91
CA ARG A 123 42.23 -21.84 -15.92
C ARG A 123 43.45 -22.61 -16.44
N LYS A 124 43.35 -23.93 -16.63
CA LYS A 124 44.44 -24.80 -17.10
C LYS A 124 44.28 -25.18 -18.58
N PRO A 125 45.39 -25.52 -19.28
CA PRO A 125 45.30 -26.06 -20.64
C PRO A 125 44.48 -27.35 -20.71
N ILE A 126 43.72 -27.50 -21.80
CA ILE A 126 42.98 -28.71 -22.12
C ILE A 126 43.88 -29.58 -23.00
N THR A 127 44.34 -30.72 -22.48
CA THR A 127 45.33 -31.56 -23.17
C THR A 127 44.67 -32.72 -23.90
N ILE A 128 45.07 -32.96 -25.16
CA ILE A 128 44.65 -34.12 -25.96
C ILE A 128 45.89 -34.85 -26.46
N ILE A 129 46.00 -36.14 -26.11
CA ILE A 129 47.12 -37.02 -26.43
C ILE A 129 46.64 -38.14 -27.36
N PHE A 130 47.39 -38.41 -28.42
CA PHE A 130 47.07 -39.44 -29.42
C PHE A 130 47.87 -40.73 -29.19
N ASN A 131 47.28 -41.88 -29.54
CA ASN A 131 47.92 -43.20 -29.38
C ASN A 131 49.12 -43.40 -30.33
N SER A 132 49.11 -42.73 -31.50
CA SER A 132 50.19 -42.73 -32.48
C SER A 132 50.34 -41.34 -33.13
N PRO A 133 51.45 -41.06 -33.84
CA PRO A 133 51.67 -39.77 -34.48
C PRO A 133 50.65 -39.48 -35.58
N ILE A 134 50.28 -38.21 -35.71
CA ILE A 134 49.37 -37.68 -36.75
C ILE A 134 49.98 -36.42 -37.39
N TYR A 135 49.46 -36.02 -38.56
CA TYR A 135 49.87 -34.80 -39.25
C TYR A 135 49.52 -33.53 -38.46
N ALA A 136 50.55 -32.80 -38.04
CA ALA A 136 50.45 -31.59 -37.22
C ALA A 136 50.00 -30.33 -38.00
N ASP A 137 49.83 -30.44 -39.31
CA ASP A 137 49.41 -29.40 -40.26
C ASP A 137 48.05 -29.68 -40.92
N LYS A 138 47.41 -30.82 -40.59
CA LYS A 138 46.09 -31.22 -41.09
C LYS A 138 45.01 -31.31 -40.01
N ILE A 139 45.40 -31.51 -38.76
CA ILE A 139 44.49 -31.54 -37.62
C ILE A 139 43.79 -30.18 -37.46
N ASP A 140 42.46 -30.21 -37.40
CA ASP A 140 41.62 -29.02 -37.30
C ASP A 140 40.65 -29.19 -36.10
N PRO A 141 41.01 -28.65 -34.91
CA PRO A 141 40.28 -28.83 -33.66
C PRO A 141 39.34 -27.65 -33.35
N HIS A 142 38.05 -27.95 -33.22
CA HIS A 142 36.96 -27.01 -32.95
C HIS A 142 36.42 -27.17 -31.53
N MET A 143 35.76 -26.14 -31.00
CA MET A 143 35.19 -26.13 -29.65
C MET A 143 33.82 -25.45 -29.63
N ASN A 144 32.89 -25.97 -28.82
CA ASN A 144 31.59 -25.38 -28.56
C ASN A 144 31.27 -25.45 -27.05
N PRO A 145 31.07 -24.32 -26.33
CA PRO A 145 31.20 -22.95 -26.83
C PRO A 145 32.64 -22.62 -27.26
N GLU A 146 32.80 -21.78 -28.28
CA GLU A 146 34.10 -21.19 -28.58
C GLU A 146 34.44 -20.13 -27.52
N ILE A 147 35.66 -20.16 -27.01
CA ILE A 147 36.21 -19.21 -26.02
C ILE A 147 37.59 -18.71 -26.48
N LEU A 148 38.00 -17.53 -26.02
CA LEU A 148 39.32 -17.00 -26.36
C LEU A 148 40.45 -17.90 -25.83
N GLY A 149 41.38 -18.27 -26.70
CA GLY A 149 42.55 -19.10 -26.37
C GLY A 149 43.35 -19.51 -27.61
N GLU A 150 44.42 -20.30 -27.39
CA GLU A 150 45.34 -20.74 -28.44
C GLU A 150 45.49 -22.27 -28.47
N TRP A 151 45.27 -22.89 -29.64
CA TRP A 151 45.66 -24.28 -29.89
C TRP A 151 47.17 -24.40 -30.14
N LYS A 152 47.90 -25.06 -29.22
CA LYS A 152 49.33 -25.35 -29.35
C LYS A 152 49.54 -26.80 -29.75
N ILE A 153 50.13 -26.98 -30.93
CA ILE A 153 50.41 -28.27 -31.54
C ILE A 153 51.89 -28.61 -31.33
N TYR A 154 52.18 -29.61 -30.50
CA TYR A 154 53.56 -29.96 -30.14
C TYR A 154 54.16 -30.90 -31.20
N LYS A 155 55.01 -30.35 -32.07
CA LYS A 155 55.68 -31.08 -33.16
C LYS A 155 56.89 -31.88 -32.70
N TYR A 156 56.99 -33.12 -33.16
CA TYR A 156 58.12 -34.01 -32.85
C TYR A 156 59.46 -33.42 -33.32
N PHE A 157 60.42 -33.34 -32.41
CA PHE A 157 61.74 -32.72 -32.60
C PHE A 157 61.70 -31.29 -33.19
N GLY A 158 60.56 -30.60 -33.13
CA GLY A 158 60.33 -29.27 -33.72
C GLY A 158 60.23 -29.24 -35.25
N PHE A 159 61.05 -30.02 -35.97
CA PHE A 159 61.12 -29.99 -37.44
C PHE A 159 60.26 -31.04 -38.17
N LEU A 160 59.76 -32.08 -37.50
CA LEU A 160 58.89 -33.07 -38.14
C LEU A 160 57.45 -32.56 -38.25
N PRO A 161 56.72 -32.89 -39.33
CA PRO A 161 55.31 -32.48 -39.51
C PRO A 161 54.33 -33.34 -38.68
N PHE A 162 54.78 -33.96 -37.58
CA PHE A 162 54.01 -34.92 -36.81
C PHE A 162 53.83 -34.48 -35.35
N THR A 163 52.70 -34.82 -34.76
CA THR A 163 52.41 -34.59 -33.34
C THR A 163 51.78 -35.83 -32.68
N ARG A 164 51.91 -35.94 -31.35
CA ARG A 164 51.08 -36.79 -30.49
C ARG A 164 50.37 -36.02 -29.37
N LYS A 165 50.49 -34.68 -29.33
CA LYS A 165 49.93 -33.83 -28.27
C LYS A 165 49.49 -32.49 -28.83
N ILE A 166 48.22 -32.14 -28.63
CA ILE A 166 47.73 -30.77 -28.76
C ILE A 166 47.21 -30.28 -27.41
N GLU A 167 47.30 -28.98 -27.16
CA GLU A 167 46.68 -28.33 -26.00
C GLU A 167 45.93 -27.08 -26.43
N PHE A 168 44.71 -26.90 -25.93
CA PHE A 168 44.08 -25.59 -25.93
C PHE A 168 44.54 -24.83 -24.69
N ILE A 169 45.19 -23.68 -24.84
CA ILE A 169 45.51 -22.79 -23.73
C ILE A 169 44.42 -21.70 -23.67
N PRO A 170 43.53 -21.73 -22.66
CA PRO A 170 42.51 -20.70 -22.52
C PRO A 170 43.14 -19.34 -22.18
N GLN A 171 42.60 -18.29 -22.78
CA GLN A 171 42.75 -16.88 -22.36
C GLN A 171 41.47 -16.38 -21.68
N GLN A 172 40.38 -17.13 -21.81
CA GLN A 172 39.06 -16.90 -21.20
C GLN A 172 38.63 -18.18 -20.45
N SER A 173 37.98 -18.05 -19.29
CA SER A 173 37.35 -19.20 -18.63
C SER A 173 36.06 -19.62 -19.38
N PHE A 174 35.67 -20.88 -19.26
CA PHE A 174 34.28 -21.25 -19.55
C PHE A 174 33.31 -20.52 -18.59
N LEU A 175 32.04 -20.44 -18.98
CA LEU A 175 30.95 -20.15 -18.06
C LEU A 175 30.69 -21.41 -17.21
N PRO A 176 30.61 -21.32 -15.87
CA PRO A 176 30.33 -22.47 -15.00
C PRO A 176 29.08 -23.29 -15.37
N GLU A 177 29.09 -24.58 -15.01
CA GLU A 177 27.98 -25.53 -15.22
C GLU A 177 27.55 -25.71 -16.69
N GLN A 178 28.41 -25.32 -17.64
CA GLN A 178 28.17 -25.48 -19.07
C GLN A 178 28.82 -26.76 -19.61
N LYS A 179 28.08 -27.47 -20.47
CA LYS A 179 28.63 -28.53 -21.31
C LYS A 179 29.57 -27.96 -22.38
N VAL A 180 30.79 -28.47 -22.43
CA VAL A 180 31.80 -28.15 -23.44
C VAL A 180 32.01 -29.37 -24.32
N MET A 181 31.97 -29.15 -25.63
CA MET A 181 32.35 -30.15 -26.64
C MET A 181 33.59 -29.68 -27.40
N ILE A 182 34.58 -30.56 -27.54
CA ILE A 182 35.73 -30.37 -28.44
C ILE A 182 35.64 -31.42 -29.54
N TYR A 183 35.76 -30.97 -30.79
CA TYR A 183 35.70 -31.80 -31.99
C TYR A 183 37.03 -31.75 -32.73
N VAL A 184 37.72 -32.88 -32.82
CA VAL A 184 39.03 -33.00 -33.48
C VAL A 184 38.85 -33.79 -34.77
N SER A 185 39.12 -33.13 -35.90
CA SER A 185 39.05 -33.75 -37.23
C SER A 185 40.43 -34.11 -37.79
N TYR A 186 40.45 -34.90 -38.87
CA TYR A 186 41.66 -35.30 -39.62
C TYR A 186 42.73 -36.06 -38.80
N ILE A 187 42.30 -36.92 -37.88
CA ILE A 187 43.17 -37.81 -37.09
C ILE A 187 43.63 -38.98 -38.00
N ALA A 188 44.62 -38.71 -38.88
CA ALA A 188 45.07 -39.58 -39.97
C ALA A 188 46.51 -40.11 -39.77
N ASN A 189 46.79 -41.32 -40.25
CA ASN A 189 48.13 -41.95 -40.11
C ASN A 189 49.12 -41.32 -41.10
N PRO A 190 50.27 -40.76 -40.65
CA PRO A 190 51.20 -40.01 -41.49
C PRO A 190 51.97 -40.86 -42.52
N LEU A 191 51.87 -42.19 -42.47
CA LEU A 191 52.49 -43.10 -43.44
C LEU A 191 51.58 -43.39 -44.65
N PHE A 192 50.30 -42.98 -44.63
CA PHE A 192 49.32 -43.34 -45.65
C PHE A 192 48.40 -42.18 -46.06
N SER A 193 47.76 -42.32 -47.23
CA SER A 193 46.69 -41.42 -47.69
C SER A 193 45.33 -41.85 -47.13
N ASP A 194 45.19 -41.73 -45.81
CA ASP A 194 43.94 -41.94 -45.06
C ASP A 194 43.12 -40.63 -45.04
N PRO A 195 41.78 -40.61 -45.27
CA PRO A 195 40.95 -39.44 -45.01
C PRO A 195 41.01 -38.95 -43.55
N GLY A 196 41.35 -39.83 -42.60
CA GLY A 196 41.46 -39.52 -41.18
C GLY A 196 40.17 -39.76 -40.41
N ASN A 197 40.31 -40.01 -39.11
CA ASN A 197 39.19 -40.18 -38.19
C ASN A 197 38.82 -38.84 -37.53
N GLU A 198 37.62 -38.80 -36.98
CA GLU A 198 37.09 -37.69 -36.18
C GLU A 198 36.89 -38.16 -34.74
N HIS A 199 37.00 -37.25 -33.77
CA HIS A 199 36.77 -37.56 -32.37
C HIS A 199 36.13 -36.39 -31.65
N TYR A 200 35.09 -36.66 -30.85
CA TYR A 200 34.48 -35.67 -29.97
C TYR A 200 34.82 -35.98 -28.50
N LEU A 201 35.02 -34.92 -27.73
CA LEU A 201 35.18 -34.96 -26.28
C LEU A 201 34.09 -34.10 -25.67
N GLU A 202 33.31 -34.65 -24.75
CA GLU A 202 32.31 -33.91 -23.97
C GLU A 202 32.72 -33.90 -22.49
N PHE A 203 32.66 -32.73 -21.86
CA PHE A 203 32.83 -32.57 -20.42
C PHE A 203 32.01 -31.39 -19.91
N GLU A 204 31.84 -31.30 -18.59
CA GLU A 204 31.22 -30.14 -17.94
C GLU A 204 32.32 -29.23 -17.37
N SER A 205 32.17 -27.92 -17.55
CA SER A 205 33.05 -26.91 -16.94
C SER A 205 32.91 -26.87 -15.41
N ASP A 206 33.82 -26.17 -14.73
CA ASP A 206 33.76 -25.87 -13.29
C ASP A 206 32.32 -25.65 -12.77
N SER A 207 31.86 -26.46 -11.81
CA SER A 207 30.56 -26.21 -11.14
C SER A 207 30.65 -25.02 -10.18
N LEU A 208 29.52 -24.45 -9.77
CA LEU A 208 29.49 -23.37 -8.78
C LEU A 208 29.72 -23.90 -7.34
N PRO A 209 30.16 -23.05 -6.40
CA PRO A 209 30.14 -23.38 -4.97
C PRO A 209 28.70 -23.31 -4.43
N LEU A 210 28.34 -24.27 -3.57
CA LEU A 210 27.03 -24.39 -2.93
C LEU A 210 27.11 -24.01 -1.46
N VAL A 211 26.08 -23.35 -0.93
CA VAL A 211 25.96 -23.02 0.50
C VAL A 211 25.76 -24.28 1.33
N THR A 212 26.50 -24.40 2.43
CA THR A 212 26.42 -25.53 3.37
C THR A 212 25.86 -25.13 4.73
N GLU A 213 26.31 -23.99 5.28
CA GLU A 213 25.89 -23.48 6.60
C GLU A 213 25.71 -21.96 6.54
N SER A 214 25.03 -21.39 7.54
CA SER A 214 24.70 -19.96 7.62
C SER A 214 24.74 -19.46 9.07
N SER A 215 25.29 -18.27 9.30
CA SER A 215 25.33 -17.63 10.63
C SER A 215 24.02 -16.95 11.04
N ILE A 216 23.01 -16.94 10.17
CA ILE A 216 21.61 -16.56 10.44
C ILE A 216 20.73 -17.53 9.67
N THR A 217 19.85 -18.26 10.35
CA THR A 217 18.96 -19.23 9.71
C THR A 217 17.57 -18.64 9.43
N ASN A 218 16.71 -19.40 8.73
CA ASN A 218 15.35 -18.95 8.47
C ASN A 218 14.48 -19.07 9.73
N GLU A 219 13.74 -18.01 10.04
CA GLU A 219 12.94 -17.78 11.26
C GLU A 219 13.78 -17.44 12.52
N ASP A 220 15.06 -17.11 12.36
CA ASP A 220 15.87 -16.51 13.42
C ASP A 220 15.25 -15.20 13.95
N THR A 221 15.36 -15.00 15.26
CA THR A 221 14.90 -13.79 15.96
C THR A 221 16.02 -13.18 16.79
N ASP A 222 15.85 -11.93 17.21
CA ASP A 222 16.81 -11.18 18.03
C ASP A 222 18.19 -10.99 17.37
N ILE A 223 18.23 -10.88 16.03
CA ILE A 223 19.45 -10.59 15.27
C ILE A 223 19.94 -9.17 15.53
N LEU A 224 21.22 -9.02 15.87
CA LEU A 224 21.80 -7.70 16.19
C LEU A 224 21.88 -6.80 14.94
N THR A 225 21.63 -5.50 15.15
CA THR A 225 21.57 -4.48 14.07
C THR A 225 22.82 -4.38 13.19
N ASP A 226 23.97 -4.86 13.67
CA ASP A 226 25.28 -4.85 13.04
C ASP A 226 25.85 -6.28 12.82
N GLN A 227 25.04 -7.31 13.00
CA GLN A 227 25.40 -8.69 12.67
C GLN A 227 25.53 -8.87 11.14
N PHE A 228 26.57 -9.58 10.71
CA PHE A 228 26.76 -9.95 9.31
C PHE A 228 26.18 -11.34 9.05
N LEU A 229 25.70 -11.57 7.84
CA LEU A 229 25.35 -12.90 7.36
C LEU A 229 26.60 -13.54 6.75
N VAL A 230 27.09 -14.60 7.36
CA VAL A 230 28.16 -15.45 6.82
C VAL A 230 27.50 -16.69 6.24
N LEU A 231 27.79 -17.01 4.98
CA LEU A 231 27.40 -18.26 4.33
C LEU A 231 28.65 -19.07 4.03
N ASP A 232 28.74 -20.26 4.61
CA ASP A 232 29.82 -21.20 4.33
C ASP A 232 29.50 -22.01 3.08
N LEU A 233 30.55 -22.37 2.34
CA LEU A 233 30.46 -22.98 1.01
C LEU A 233 31.16 -24.34 1.00
N ASN A 234 30.66 -25.25 0.15
CA ASN A 234 31.27 -26.58 -0.04
C ASN A 234 32.68 -26.55 -0.67
N LYS A 235 33.10 -25.41 -1.24
CA LYS A 235 34.43 -25.15 -1.83
C LYS A 235 34.69 -23.66 -1.98
N ASN A 236 35.95 -23.28 -2.18
CA ASN A 236 36.34 -21.89 -2.49
C ASN A 236 35.66 -21.40 -3.79
N ASP A 237 35.20 -20.15 -3.79
CA ASP A 237 34.80 -19.45 -5.00
C ASP A 237 36.04 -19.19 -5.89
N SER A 238 35.98 -19.66 -7.14
CA SER A 238 37.08 -19.52 -8.11
C SER A 238 37.08 -18.17 -8.84
N ASN A 239 36.35 -17.18 -8.31
CA ASN A 239 36.05 -15.88 -8.94
C ASN A 239 35.37 -16.02 -10.32
N ASN A 240 34.62 -17.10 -10.50
CA ASN A 240 33.81 -17.41 -11.68
C ASN A 240 32.30 -17.19 -11.43
N CYS A 241 31.95 -16.53 -10.31
CA CYS A 241 30.58 -16.08 -10.05
C CYS A 241 30.52 -14.67 -9.43
N LEU A 242 29.44 -13.96 -9.73
CA LEU A 242 28.99 -12.80 -8.96
C LEU A 242 27.94 -13.26 -7.94
N TYR A 243 27.83 -12.54 -6.83
CA TYR A 243 26.70 -12.64 -5.91
C TYR A 243 25.95 -11.32 -5.86
N LYS A 244 24.68 -11.40 -5.49
CA LYS A 244 23.76 -10.28 -5.29
C LYS A 244 22.82 -10.66 -4.16
N VAL A 245 22.50 -9.72 -3.29
CA VAL A 245 21.45 -9.90 -2.26
C VAL A 245 20.29 -9.01 -2.63
N VAL A 246 19.08 -9.59 -2.61
CA VAL A 246 17.82 -8.83 -2.63
C VAL A 246 17.26 -8.90 -1.23
N SER A 247 16.98 -7.74 -0.64
CA SER A 247 16.49 -7.58 0.72
C SER A 247 15.12 -6.90 0.71
N ASN A 248 14.23 -7.35 1.59
CA ASN A 248 12.94 -6.73 1.87
C ASN A 248 12.74 -6.63 3.40
N PRO A 249 12.70 -5.44 4.01
CA PRO A 249 12.94 -4.12 3.41
C PRO A 249 14.29 -3.98 2.69
N GLU A 250 14.36 -3.07 1.72
CA GLU A 250 15.57 -2.85 0.92
C GLU A 250 16.71 -2.24 1.77
N ILE A 251 17.87 -2.89 1.73
CA ILE A 251 19.11 -2.48 2.42
C ILE A 251 20.29 -2.73 1.49
N GLU A 252 21.15 -1.72 1.32
CA GLU A 252 22.41 -1.89 0.62
C GLU A 252 23.37 -2.82 1.39
N THR A 253 23.82 -3.89 0.72
CA THR A 253 24.82 -4.82 1.24
C THR A 253 26.15 -4.71 0.48
N GLU A 254 27.25 -4.90 1.19
CA GLU A 254 28.57 -5.22 0.67
C GLU A 254 28.78 -6.76 0.74
N ILE A 255 29.37 -7.36 -0.30
CA ILE A 255 29.68 -8.81 -0.31
C ILE A 255 31.18 -8.98 -0.34
N ILE A 256 31.72 -9.59 0.71
CA ILE A 256 33.16 -9.73 0.95
C ILE A 256 33.57 -11.18 0.68
N LYS A 257 34.57 -11.37 -0.19
CA LYS A 257 35.17 -12.66 -0.55
C LYS A 257 36.64 -12.67 -0.12
N ASN A 258 37.00 -13.55 0.82
CA ASN A 258 38.36 -13.60 1.39
C ASN A 258 39.21 -14.78 0.85
N GLY A 259 38.82 -15.39 -0.28
CA GLY A 259 39.50 -16.56 -0.86
C GLY A 259 39.29 -17.89 -0.10
N THR A 260 38.57 -17.84 1.02
CA THR A 260 38.04 -18.99 1.78
C THR A 260 36.77 -19.55 1.13
N ALA A 261 36.34 -20.74 1.55
CA ALA A 261 35.05 -21.34 1.21
C ALA A 261 33.90 -20.69 2.01
N MET A 262 33.80 -19.36 2.00
CA MET A 262 32.81 -18.58 2.75
C MET A 262 32.55 -17.25 2.01
N ILE A 263 31.33 -16.72 2.08
CA ILE A 263 31.01 -15.32 1.72
C ILE A 263 30.40 -14.58 2.90
N ILE A 264 30.80 -13.32 3.08
CA ILE A 264 30.27 -12.45 4.14
C ILE A 264 29.43 -11.36 3.49
N ILE A 265 28.16 -11.33 3.82
CA ILE A 265 27.18 -10.31 3.42
C ILE A 265 27.04 -9.33 4.59
N LYS A 266 27.51 -8.11 4.36
CA LYS A 266 27.60 -7.04 5.36
C LYS A 266 26.66 -5.89 4.97
N PRO A 267 25.65 -5.55 5.79
CA PRO A 267 24.91 -4.30 5.63
C PRO A 267 25.85 -3.08 5.62
N LYS A 268 25.63 -2.12 4.71
CA LYS A 268 26.40 -0.86 4.69
C LYS A 268 26.01 0.10 5.82
N GLN A 269 24.83 -0.09 6.39
CA GLN A 269 24.28 0.64 7.54
C GLN A 269 23.72 -0.36 8.56
N LYS A 270 23.56 0.05 9.82
CA LYS A 270 22.85 -0.76 10.82
C LYS A 270 21.44 -1.08 10.32
N LEU A 271 21.02 -2.33 10.50
CA LEU A 271 19.65 -2.77 10.24
C LEU A 271 18.73 -2.12 11.29
N PRO A 272 17.64 -1.45 10.88
CA PRO A 272 16.52 -1.10 11.75
C PRO A 272 16.12 -2.22 12.72
N GLN A 273 15.87 -1.83 13.96
CA GLN A 273 15.36 -2.70 15.03
C GLN A 273 13.89 -3.07 14.80
N ASN A 274 13.39 -4.07 15.55
CA ASN A 274 12.00 -4.54 15.48
C ASN A 274 11.52 -4.89 14.04
N THR A 275 12.44 -5.22 13.14
CA THR A 275 12.18 -5.31 11.69
C THR A 275 12.35 -6.73 11.20
N ASN A 276 11.31 -7.23 10.53
CA ASN A 276 11.33 -8.52 9.85
C ASN A 276 11.97 -8.33 8.48
N TYR A 277 13.07 -9.03 8.23
CA TYR A 277 13.76 -9.09 6.95
C TYR A 277 13.45 -10.38 6.22
N GLN A 278 13.32 -10.28 4.90
CA GLN A 278 13.41 -11.39 3.96
C GLN A 278 14.59 -11.10 3.03
N TRP A 279 15.60 -11.96 3.04
CA TRP A 279 16.78 -11.84 2.20
C TRP A 279 16.87 -13.04 1.26
N GLU A 280 17.22 -12.78 0.01
CA GLU A 280 17.43 -13.78 -1.01
C GLU A 280 18.76 -13.53 -1.71
N VAL A 281 19.65 -14.51 -1.64
CA VAL A 281 21.02 -14.46 -2.16
C VAL A 281 21.02 -15.15 -3.52
N PHE A 282 21.37 -14.38 -4.54
CA PHE A 282 21.50 -14.82 -5.91
C PHE A 282 22.97 -14.99 -6.29
N GLN A 283 23.24 -15.97 -7.14
CA GLN A 283 24.54 -16.25 -7.74
C GLN A 283 24.40 -16.23 -9.25
N THR A 284 25.30 -15.51 -9.92
CA THR A 284 25.31 -15.36 -11.37
C THR A 284 26.67 -15.84 -11.90
N PRO A 285 26.73 -16.98 -12.60
CA PRO A 285 27.99 -17.48 -13.18
C PRO A 285 28.54 -16.48 -14.20
N VAL A 286 29.85 -16.36 -14.26
CA VAL A 286 30.55 -15.48 -15.20
C VAL A 286 31.74 -16.17 -15.86
N SER A 287 31.97 -15.86 -17.13
CA SER A 287 33.28 -16.12 -17.75
C SER A 287 34.17 -14.88 -17.60
N ILE A 288 35.45 -15.11 -17.34
CA ILE A 288 36.45 -14.05 -17.12
C ILE A 288 37.61 -14.18 -18.09
N ASN A 289 38.24 -13.05 -18.40
CA ASN A 289 39.56 -13.01 -19.01
C ASN A 289 40.60 -13.51 -17.98
N LEU A 290 41.39 -14.51 -18.32
CA LEU A 290 42.35 -15.14 -17.41
C LEU A 290 43.62 -14.30 -17.18
N VAL A 291 43.81 -13.22 -17.95
CA VAL A 291 44.93 -12.28 -17.83
C VAL A 291 44.50 -10.99 -17.13
N THR A 292 43.39 -10.37 -17.55
CA THR A 292 42.91 -9.09 -16.99
C THR A 292 41.92 -9.25 -15.82
N SER A 293 41.38 -10.46 -15.61
CA SER A 293 40.26 -10.73 -14.68
C SER A 293 38.96 -9.97 -14.97
N GLU A 294 38.83 -9.35 -16.13
CA GLU A 294 37.60 -8.70 -16.59
C GLU A 294 36.51 -9.73 -16.93
N ILE A 295 35.24 -9.38 -16.66
CA ILE A 295 34.09 -10.24 -16.96
C ILE A 295 33.74 -10.14 -18.45
N ILE A 296 33.77 -11.28 -19.15
CA ILE A 296 33.47 -11.37 -20.59
C ILE A 296 31.98 -11.68 -20.80
N GLN A 297 31.41 -12.61 -20.04
CA GLN A 297 30.02 -13.04 -20.16
C GLN A 297 29.41 -13.28 -18.78
N LYS A 298 28.08 -13.13 -18.69
CA LYS A 298 27.27 -13.55 -17.53
C LYS A 298 26.25 -14.60 -17.98
N GLY A 299 25.99 -15.60 -17.14
CA GLY A 299 24.91 -16.56 -17.33
C GLY A 299 23.62 -16.15 -16.64
N GLU A 300 22.76 -17.14 -16.38
CA GLU A 300 21.49 -16.97 -15.67
C GLU A 300 21.70 -16.73 -14.16
N GLU A 301 21.00 -15.75 -13.60
CA GLU A 301 21.03 -15.43 -12.17
C GLU A 301 20.13 -16.41 -11.39
N LYS A 302 20.73 -17.28 -10.57
CA LYS A 302 20.02 -18.31 -9.79
C LYS A 302 19.91 -17.90 -8.32
N SER A 303 18.77 -18.14 -7.69
CA SER A 303 18.63 -18.04 -6.22
C SER A 303 19.33 -19.25 -5.57
N ILE A 304 20.21 -19.01 -4.59
CA ILE A 304 21.02 -20.05 -3.92
C ILE A 304 20.78 -20.16 -2.41
N TYR A 305 20.28 -19.10 -1.77
CA TYR A 305 19.92 -19.13 -0.35
C TYR A 305 18.83 -18.10 -0.07
N LYS A 306 17.87 -18.46 0.79
CA LYS A 306 16.76 -17.59 1.17
C LYS A 306 16.45 -17.77 2.65
N LEU A 307 16.33 -16.66 3.36
CA LEU A 307 16.01 -16.62 4.78
C LEU A 307 15.04 -15.48 5.09
N SER A 308 14.21 -15.68 6.12
CA SER A 308 13.54 -14.62 6.84
C SER A 308 14.11 -14.53 8.26
N PHE A 309 14.33 -13.35 8.81
CA PHE A 309 14.80 -13.17 10.19
C PHE A 309 14.26 -11.87 10.81
N THR A 310 14.30 -11.76 12.14
CA THR A 310 13.82 -10.58 12.88
C THR A 310 14.97 -9.93 13.65
N THR A 311 15.17 -8.62 13.49
CA THR A 311 16.16 -7.88 14.28
C THR A 311 15.72 -7.69 15.73
N VAL A 312 16.67 -7.48 16.64
CA VAL A 312 16.42 -7.21 18.06
C VAL A 312 15.34 -6.15 18.29
N ALA A 313 14.51 -6.40 19.31
CA ALA A 313 13.51 -5.45 19.77
C ALA A 313 14.13 -4.36 20.66
N ALA A 314 13.91 -3.11 20.28
CA ALA A 314 14.13 -1.96 21.14
C ALA A 314 13.16 -2.04 22.34
N PRO A 315 13.59 -1.69 23.56
CA PRO A 315 12.72 -1.64 24.73
C PRO A 315 11.83 -0.40 24.70
N LEU A 316 10.82 -0.38 23.83
CA LEU A 316 9.85 0.72 23.74
C LEU A 316 8.91 0.73 24.94
N ILE A 317 8.36 1.91 25.26
CA ILE A 317 7.29 2.05 26.26
C ILE A 317 6.05 1.26 25.78
N LYS A 318 5.55 0.40 26.67
CA LYS A 318 4.31 -0.37 26.53
C LYS A 318 3.15 0.32 27.24
N SER A 319 3.38 0.91 28.42
CA SER A 319 2.38 1.71 29.14
C SER A 319 3.03 2.77 30.04
N VAL A 320 2.30 3.85 30.32
CA VAL A 320 2.67 4.90 31.29
C VAL A 320 1.44 5.30 32.12
N SER A 321 1.66 5.61 33.39
CA SER A 321 0.70 6.28 34.27
C SER A 321 1.44 7.35 35.09
N PRO A 322 1.07 8.64 35.06
CA PRO A 322 0.04 9.24 34.20
C PRO A 322 0.28 8.99 32.70
N SER A 323 -0.80 8.96 31.94
CA SER A 323 -0.79 8.82 30.49
C SER A 323 -0.34 10.13 29.79
N ASP A 324 0.11 10.04 28.54
CA ASP A 324 0.56 11.24 27.81
C ASP A 324 -0.61 12.20 27.58
N LYS A 325 -0.41 13.45 28.00
CA LYS A 325 -1.37 14.56 28.04
C LYS A 325 -2.55 14.33 28.99
N GLU A 326 -2.42 13.45 29.98
CA GLU A 326 -3.38 13.32 31.08
C GLU A 326 -3.47 14.64 31.87
N THR A 327 -4.69 15.07 32.21
CA THR A 327 -4.96 16.27 32.99
C THR A 327 -5.76 15.93 34.25
N GLY A 328 -5.71 16.79 35.26
CA GLY A 328 -6.36 16.49 36.55
C GLY A 328 -5.55 15.52 37.43
N VAL A 329 -4.29 15.26 37.11
CA VAL A 329 -3.44 14.30 37.84
C VAL A 329 -3.27 14.74 39.30
N LYS A 330 -3.62 13.86 40.25
CA LYS A 330 -3.45 14.16 41.68
C LYS A 330 -1.97 14.35 42.04
N VAL A 331 -1.71 15.29 42.94
CA VAL A 331 -0.33 15.73 43.27
C VAL A 331 0.48 14.71 44.09
N ASP A 332 -0.15 13.66 44.59
CA ASP A 332 0.46 12.55 45.33
C ASP A 332 0.75 11.30 44.45
N ARG A 333 0.45 11.37 43.15
CA ARG A 333 0.53 10.25 42.22
C ARG A 333 1.98 9.79 41.98
N GLU A 334 2.21 8.48 42.00
CA GLU A 334 3.48 7.89 41.52
C GLU A 334 3.47 7.75 40.00
N ILE A 335 4.63 7.93 39.37
CA ILE A 335 4.82 7.69 37.94
C ILE A 335 5.26 6.23 37.73
N LEU A 336 4.59 5.52 36.82
CA LEU A 336 4.92 4.16 36.40
C LEU A 336 5.14 4.15 34.89
N ILE A 337 6.23 3.50 34.45
CA ILE A 337 6.56 3.24 33.05
C ILE A 337 6.79 1.73 32.90
N GLU A 338 6.08 1.09 31.98
CA GLU A 338 6.28 -0.30 31.60
C GLU A 338 6.91 -0.36 30.19
N PHE A 339 7.93 -1.21 30.02
CA PHE A 339 8.59 -1.46 28.74
C PHE A 339 8.15 -2.81 28.15
N GLY A 340 8.22 -2.94 26.82
CA GLY A 340 7.90 -4.21 26.14
C GLY A 340 8.92 -5.32 26.46
N GLU A 341 10.20 -4.98 26.39
CA GLU A 341 11.32 -5.91 26.58
C GLU A 341 11.92 -5.86 28.00
N GLU A 342 12.63 -6.92 28.39
CA GLU A 342 13.45 -6.93 29.61
C GLU A 342 14.66 -6.04 29.41
N LEU A 343 14.96 -5.15 30.37
CA LEU A 343 16.07 -4.20 30.22
C LEU A 343 17.40 -4.80 30.68
N ALA A 344 18.48 -4.46 29.97
CA ALA A 344 19.83 -4.65 30.47
C ALA A 344 20.05 -3.71 31.67
N THR A 345 20.40 -4.26 32.83
CA THR A 345 20.27 -3.58 34.13
C THR A 345 21.25 -2.41 34.27
N ASN A 346 20.74 -1.19 34.06
CA ASN A 346 21.51 0.05 34.03
C ASN A 346 21.04 1.04 35.11
N ASN A 347 21.81 2.10 35.36
CA ASN A 347 21.44 3.18 36.27
C ASN A 347 20.36 4.09 35.65
N PHE A 348 19.08 3.73 35.79
CA PHE A 348 17.97 4.46 35.18
C PHE A 348 17.85 5.94 35.60
N SER A 349 18.42 6.31 36.75
CA SER A 349 18.45 7.70 37.22
C SER A 349 19.27 8.65 36.33
N SER A 350 20.15 8.14 35.44
CA SER A 350 20.80 8.99 34.43
C SER A 350 19.99 9.14 33.13
N TYR A 351 18.97 8.30 32.93
CA TYR A 351 18.12 8.29 31.75
C TYR A 351 16.77 9.00 31.97
N PHE A 352 16.22 8.91 33.18
CA PHE A 352 14.98 9.59 33.57
C PHE A 352 15.22 11.07 33.91
N ARG A 353 14.42 11.96 33.35
CA ARG A 353 14.36 13.39 33.71
C ARG A 353 12.91 13.84 33.81
N ILE A 354 12.64 14.75 34.74
CA ILE A 354 11.35 15.41 34.94
C ILE A 354 11.54 16.93 34.94
N THR A 355 10.61 17.67 34.35
CA THR A 355 10.64 19.14 34.26
C THR A 355 9.22 19.70 34.41
N PRO A 356 8.92 20.60 35.37
CA PRO A 356 9.80 21.14 36.40
C PRO A 356 10.50 20.09 37.27
N GLU A 357 11.71 20.40 37.74
CA GLU A 357 12.50 19.50 38.57
C GLU A 357 11.83 19.27 39.93
N ILE A 358 11.80 18.02 40.38
CA ILE A 358 11.25 17.60 41.66
C ILE A 358 12.03 16.37 42.15
N GLU A 359 12.43 16.37 43.42
CA GLU A 359 13.16 15.23 44.00
C GLU A 359 12.26 14.00 44.09
N GLY A 360 12.81 12.83 43.74
CA GLY A 360 12.14 11.54 43.85
C GLY A 360 13.09 10.37 43.74
N GLU A 361 12.57 9.17 43.94
CA GLU A 361 13.31 7.91 43.84
C GLU A 361 12.90 7.16 42.58
N VAL A 362 13.86 6.94 41.67
CA VAL A 362 13.71 6.07 40.50
C VAL A 362 14.02 4.64 40.92
N ASN A 363 13.02 3.78 40.92
CA ASN A 363 13.14 2.36 41.25
C ASN A 363 12.87 1.50 40.00
N PHE A 364 13.56 0.37 39.90
CA PHE A 364 13.42 -0.58 38.79
C PHE A 364 12.90 -1.92 39.29
N VAL A 365 11.82 -2.40 38.68
CA VAL A 365 10.95 -3.47 39.20
C VAL A 365 10.66 -4.48 38.09
N GLU A 366 10.68 -5.78 38.42
CA GLU A 366 10.35 -6.90 37.51
C GLU A 366 11.11 -6.88 36.16
N GLU A 367 12.28 -6.25 36.10
CA GLU A 367 13.13 -6.09 34.91
C GLU A 367 12.46 -5.44 33.67
N LYS A 368 11.23 -4.91 33.83
CA LYS A 368 10.42 -4.25 32.79
C LYS A 368 9.71 -2.98 33.23
N LYS A 369 9.75 -2.61 34.51
CA LYS A 369 9.02 -1.45 35.05
C LYS A 369 9.96 -0.46 35.71
N LEU A 370 9.84 0.81 35.37
CA LEU A 370 10.46 1.93 36.07
C LEU A 370 9.36 2.67 36.83
N THR A 371 9.54 2.84 38.14
CA THR A 371 8.69 3.72 38.96
C THR A 371 9.47 4.94 39.43
N PHE A 372 8.83 6.09 39.44
CA PHE A 372 9.34 7.31 40.05
C PHE A 372 8.36 7.78 41.12
N LYS A 373 8.82 7.77 42.38
CA LYS A 373 8.08 8.24 43.54
C LYS A 373 8.65 9.60 43.97
N PRO A 374 7.92 10.72 43.84
CA PRO A 374 8.41 12.02 44.28
C PRO A 374 8.45 12.08 45.82
N LYS A 375 9.44 12.79 46.38
CA LYS A 375 9.62 12.94 47.85
C LYS A 375 8.63 13.94 48.45
N SER A 376 8.16 14.88 47.65
CA SER A 376 7.09 15.84 47.95
C SER A 376 5.98 15.66 46.94
N SER A 377 4.77 16.13 47.25
CA SER A 377 3.72 16.25 46.23
C SER A 377 4.16 17.15 45.07
N PHE A 378 3.66 16.88 43.87
CA PHE A 378 3.80 17.77 42.72
C PHE A 378 3.15 19.13 42.98
N ASN A 379 3.58 20.17 42.25
CA ASN A 379 2.89 21.46 42.22
C ASN A 379 1.52 21.31 41.56
N LYS A 380 0.51 22.05 42.03
CA LYS A 380 -0.83 22.12 41.40
C LYS A 380 -0.81 22.95 40.11
N ASP A 381 -1.80 22.73 39.25
CA ASP A 381 -1.97 23.37 37.93
C ASP A 381 -0.72 23.38 37.03
N THR A 382 0.19 22.42 37.24
CA THR A 382 1.54 22.42 36.65
C THR A 382 1.65 21.33 35.59
N GLU A 383 2.16 21.71 34.42
CA GLU A 383 2.53 20.76 33.36
C GLU A 383 3.91 20.19 33.66
N TYR A 384 4.01 18.87 33.74
CA TYR A 384 5.24 18.12 33.95
C TYR A 384 5.58 17.32 32.70
N GLN A 385 6.75 17.57 32.13
CA GLN A 385 7.33 16.80 31.04
C GLN A 385 8.29 15.74 31.61
N ILE A 386 8.14 14.51 31.15
CA ILE A 386 9.07 13.40 31.39
C ILE A 386 9.89 13.16 30.12
N ILE A 387 11.19 12.99 30.29
CA ILE A 387 12.12 12.61 29.22
C ILE A 387 12.87 11.35 29.66
N LEU A 388 12.77 10.29 28.85
CA LEU A 388 13.70 9.17 28.89
C LEU A 388 14.73 9.36 27.78
N THR A 389 15.99 9.59 28.15
CA THR A 389 17.04 9.77 27.13
C THR A 389 17.37 8.46 26.42
N LYS A 390 17.83 8.56 25.18
CA LYS A 390 18.27 7.42 24.36
C LYS A 390 19.42 6.62 25.00
N GLY A 391 19.55 5.38 24.57
CA GLY A 391 20.56 4.42 25.04
C GLY A 391 20.10 3.50 26.17
N ILE A 392 18.80 3.50 26.53
CA ILE A 392 18.19 2.41 27.31
C ILE A 392 18.20 1.15 26.45
N ALA A 393 18.72 0.04 26.97
CA ALA A 393 18.95 -1.21 26.23
C ALA A 393 18.11 -2.37 26.79
N SER A 394 17.65 -3.27 25.90
CA SER A 394 17.07 -4.56 26.28
C SER A 394 18.17 -5.59 26.56
N LYS A 395 17.89 -6.63 27.36
CA LYS A 395 18.83 -7.75 27.63
C LYS A 395 19.32 -8.43 26.35
N LYS A 396 18.53 -8.36 25.28
CA LYS A 396 18.80 -8.91 23.94
C LYS A 396 19.68 -8.00 23.07
N GLY A 397 19.96 -6.76 23.48
CA GLY A 397 20.84 -5.82 22.77
C GLY A 397 20.15 -4.79 21.87
N GLY A 398 18.81 -4.74 21.85
CA GLY A 398 18.07 -3.63 21.24
C GLY A 398 18.13 -2.37 22.11
N ILE A 399 18.02 -1.18 21.51
CA ILE A 399 18.20 0.11 22.18
C ILE A 399 17.12 1.13 21.80
N ILE A 400 16.71 1.99 22.74
CA ILE A 400 15.98 3.23 22.43
C ILE A 400 16.97 4.19 21.75
N GLU A 401 16.75 4.50 20.47
CA GLU A 401 17.67 5.32 19.64
C GLU A 401 17.44 6.83 19.75
N ASN A 402 16.24 7.25 20.16
CA ASN A 402 15.82 8.64 20.29
C ASN A 402 15.17 8.89 21.64
N ASP A 403 15.32 10.10 22.20
CA ASP A 403 14.74 10.45 23.49
C ASP A 403 13.21 10.34 23.44
N ILE A 404 12.62 9.59 24.36
CA ILE A 404 11.16 9.44 24.47
C ILE A 404 10.65 10.52 25.43
N GLN A 405 9.66 11.29 24.97
CA GLN A 405 9.09 12.40 25.75
C GLN A 405 7.57 12.23 25.87
N TYR A 406 7.05 12.45 27.07
CA TYR A 406 5.61 12.54 27.34
C TYR A 406 5.35 13.59 28.43
N GLN A 407 4.11 14.03 28.58
CA GLN A 407 3.75 15.08 29.53
C GLN A 407 2.44 14.76 30.26
N PHE A 408 2.21 15.38 31.41
CA PHE A 408 0.92 15.39 32.10
C PHE A 408 0.71 16.73 32.82
N LYS A 409 -0.55 17.12 33.08
CA LYS A 409 -0.89 18.29 33.90
C LYS A 409 -1.51 17.86 35.22
N THR A 410 -0.94 18.35 36.32
CA THR A 410 -1.54 18.15 37.64
C THR A 410 -2.86 18.89 37.78
N ILE A 411 -3.64 18.47 38.78
CA ILE A 411 -4.96 19.03 39.08
C ILE A 411 -4.89 20.54 39.31
N GLY A 412 -5.77 21.25 38.60
CA GLY A 412 -5.78 22.70 38.43
C GLY A 412 -6.87 23.38 39.26
N PRO A 413 -7.47 24.48 38.78
CA PRO A 413 -8.68 25.05 39.36
C PRO A 413 -9.96 24.33 38.92
N VAL A 414 -11.00 24.41 39.76
CA VAL A 414 -12.35 23.95 39.42
C VAL A 414 -12.86 24.68 38.18
N GLU A 415 -13.33 23.91 37.20
CA GLU A 415 -13.96 24.38 35.97
C GLU A 415 -15.32 23.71 35.76
N VAL A 416 -16.30 24.45 35.24
CA VAL A 416 -17.56 23.87 34.75
C VAL A 416 -17.33 23.33 33.34
N ILE A 417 -17.45 22.02 33.18
CA ILE A 417 -17.24 21.33 31.89
C ILE A 417 -18.55 21.04 31.15
N SER A 418 -19.71 21.11 31.81
CA SER A 418 -21.01 20.90 31.17
C SER A 418 -22.16 21.60 31.89
N PHE A 419 -23.16 22.00 31.10
CA PHE A 419 -24.47 22.45 31.56
C PHE A 419 -25.58 21.66 30.86
N SER A 420 -26.64 21.34 31.59
CA SER A 420 -27.94 20.94 31.03
C SER A 420 -29.05 21.81 31.64
N PRO A 421 -29.98 22.39 30.87
CA PRO A 421 -29.97 22.50 29.41
C PRO A 421 -28.71 23.19 28.88
N GLY A 422 -28.25 22.77 27.70
CA GLY A 422 -27.02 23.27 27.09
C GLY A 422 -27.09 24.73 26.63
N LEU A 423 -25.92 25.27 26.24
CA LEU A 423 -25.76 26.68 25.92
C LEU A 423 -26.62 27.12 24.72
N HIS A 424 -27.42 28.17 24.95
CA HIS A 424 -28.44 28.72 24.06
C HIS A 424 -29.50 27.70 23.57
N ALA A 425 -29.73 26.62 24.32
CA ALA A 425 -30.76 25.64 23.96
C ALA A 425 -32.18 26.25 24.02
N VAL A 426 -33.02 25.87 23.05
CA VAL A 426 -34.38 26.40 22.87
C VAL A 426 -35.43 25.29 22.90
N ASN A 427 -36.70 25.67 23.06
CA ASN A 427 -37.83 24.74 23.19
C ASN A 427 -37.73 23.79 24.40
N ILE A 428 -37.03 24.21 25.45
CA ILE A 428 -36.92 23.45 26.69
C ILE A 428 -38.29 23.34 27.38
N ASP A 429 -38.62 22.18 27.92
CA ASP A 429 -39.85 21.99 28.69
C ASP A 429 -39.87 22.87 29.95
N LEU A 430 -41.03 22.96 30.63
CA LEU A 430 -41.18 23.85 31.77
C LEU A 430 -40.66 23.26 33.10
N ASN A 431 -40.28 21.99 33.13
CA ASN A 431 -39.69 21.32 34.30
C ASN A 431 -38.36 20.62 33.94
N PRO A 432 -37.34 21.34 33.41
CA PRO A 432 -36.04 20.76 33.15
C PRO A 432 -35.32 20.47 34.47
N GLN A 433 -34.58 19.37 34.54
CA GLN A 433 -33.52 19.26 35.54
C GLN A 433 -32.34 20.13 35.10
N ILE A 434 -31.86 20.99 35.99
CA ILE A 434 -30.71 21.85 35.72
C ILE A 434 -29.47 21.18 36.28
N LEU A 435 -28.55 20.79 35.41
CA LEU A 435 -27.33 20.05 35.73
C LEU A 435 -26.10 20.91 35.45
N ILE A 436 -25.13 20.88 36.36
CA ILE A 436 -23.81 21.52 36.21
C ILE A 436 -22.75 20.50 36.59
N THR A 437 -21.89 20.11 35.65
CA THR A 437 -20.79 19.16 35.89
C THR A 437 -19.46 19.88 35.94
N PHE A 438 -18.66 19.56 36.96
CA PHE A 438 -17.31 20.08 37.20
C PHE A 438 -16.23 19.10 36.72
N ASN A 439 -15.05 19.61 36.38
CA ASN A 439 -13.86 18.83 36.04
C ASN A 439 -13.37 17.91 37.18
N GLU A 440 -13.53 18.34 38.44
CA GLU A 440 -13.03 17.67 39.64
C GLU A 440 -14.09 17.63 40.77
N GLU A 441 -13.75 16.99 41.89
CA GLU A 441 -14.61 16.93 43.08
C GLU A 441 -14.56 18.27 43.85
N VAL A 442 -15.72 18.79 44.24
CA VAL A 442 -15.86 20.15 44.78
C VAL A 442 -16.54 20.16 46.14
N ASN A 443 -16.29 21.18 46.95
CA ASN A 443 -17.10 21.44 48.15
C ASN A 443 -18.52 21.81 47.72
N HIS A 444 -19.48 20.90 47.95
CA HIS A 444 -20.87 21.05 47.54
C HIS A 444 -21.51 22.34 48.07
N ALA A 445 -21.33 22.67 49.35
CA ALA A 445 -21.89 23.88 49.96
C ALA A 445 -21.26 25.16 49.37
N SER A 446 -19.97 25.10 48.99
CA SER A 446 -19.31 26.17 48.25
C SER A 446 -19.98 26.35 46.88
N ALA A 447 -20.12 25.29 46.08
CA ALA A 447 -20.75 25.34 44.76
C ALA A 447 -22.22 25.80 44.78
N GLU A 448 -23.03 25.30 45.73
CA GLU A 448 -24.42 25.71 45.92
C GLU A 448 -24.56 27.20 46.26
N SER A 449 -23.62 27.77 47.04
CA SER A 449 -23.59 29.21 47.34
C SER A 449 -23.23 30.10 46.14
N LYS A 450 -22.68 29.51 45.07
CA LYS A 450 -22.26 30.19 43.83
C LYS A 450 -23.25 30.05 42.69
N PHE A 451 -24.21 29.12 42.79
CA PHE A 451 -25.29 28.96 41.83
C PHE A 451 -26.29 30.12 41.90
N LYS A 452 -26.70 30.62 40.73
CA LYS A 452 -27.80 31.58 40.55
C LYS A 452 -28.56 31.26 39.28
N ILE A 453 -29.84 31.61 39.25
CA ILE A 453 -30.67 31.55 38.04
C ILE A 453 -31.49 32.84 37.91
N SER A 454 -31.61 33.37 36.69
CA SER A 454 -32.33 34.61 36.39
C SER A 454 -33.16 34.46 35.09
N PRO A 455 -34.48 34.67 35.08
CA PRO A 455 -35.34 35.03 36.23
C PRO A 455 -35.26 34.06 37.41
N ALA A 456 -35.40 34.60 38.62
CA ALA A 456 -35.27 33.83 39.86
C ALA A 456 -36.39 32.78 39.99
N VAL A 457 -36.01 31.56 40.33
CA VAL A 457 -36.92 30.42 40.56
C VAL A 457 -36.43 29.61 41.75
N SER A 458 -37.37 29.10 42.55
CA SER A 458 -37.08 28.27 43.72
C SER A 458 -36.85 26.81 43.33
N GLY A 459 -36.04 26.10 44.12
CA GLY A 459 -35.61 24.73 43.85
C GLY A 459 -34.66 24.20 44.91
N THR A 460 -34.40 22.89 44.85
CA THR A 460 -33.53 22.17 45.78
C THR A 460 -32.28 21.63 45.07
N TYR A 461 -31.17 21.55 45.81
CA TYR A 461 -29.92 20.98 45.32
C TYR A 461 -29.80 19.49 45.69
N SER A 462 -29.14 18.74 44.81
CA SER A 462 -28.71 17.35 45.02
C SER A 462 -27.49 17.08 44.14
N TRP A 463 -26.79 15.97 44.37
CA TRP A 463 -25.49 15.70 43.72
C TRP A 463 -25.37 14.27 43.19
N ASN A 464 -24.61 14.10 42.11
CA ASN A 464 -24.23 12.81 41.55
C ASN A 464 -22.77 12.88 41.05
N GLY A 465 -21.83 12.44 41.90
CA GLY A 465 -20.40 12.72 41.69
C GLY A 465 -20.17 14.23 41.51
N ASN A 466 -19.29 14.60 40.57
CA ASN A 466 -18.95 15.99 40.24
C ASN A 466 -20.09 16.77 39.54
N THR A 467 -21.36 16.36 39.68
CA THR A 467 -22.51 17.04 39.06
C THR A 467 -23.49 17.54 40.11
N LEU A 468 -23.67 18.86 40.14
CA LEU A 468 -24.74 19.55 40.85
C LEU A 468 -26.05 19.42 40.06
N ILE A 469 -27.12 19.06 40.75
CA ILE A 469 -28.48 18.87 40.22
C ILE A 469 -29.41 19.82 40.96
N PHE A 470 -29.86 20.87 40.27
CA PHE A 470 -30.90 21.78 40.77
C PHE A 470 -32.27 21.35 40.24
N THR A 471 -33.16 21.00 41.17
CA THR A 471 -34.53 20.54 40.90
C THR A 471 -35.52 21.67 41.23
N LEU A 472 -36.32 22.08 40.25
CA LEU A 472 -37.26 23.18 40.38
C LEU A 472 -38.45 22.81 41.30
N GLU A 473 -38.86 23.74 42.16
CA GLU A 473 -40.10 23.61 42.96
C GLU A 473 -41.36 23.88 42.11
N ASN A 474 -41.23 24.75 41.11
CA ASN A 474 -42.34 25.24 40.29
C ASN A 474 -41.93 25.28 38.81
N SER A 475 -42.90 25.07 37.92
CA SER A 475 -42.67 25.13 36.48
C SER A 475 -42.23 26.53 36.01
N LEU A 476 -41.27 26.54 35.09
CA LEU A 476 -40.78 27.73 34.40
C LEU A 476 -41.87 28.39 33.55
N SER A 477 -41.73 29.69 33.31
CA SER A 477 -42.58 30.43 32.37
C SER A 477 -42.33 29.99 30.92
N TYR A 478 -43.36 29.99 30.07
CA TYR A 478 -43.25 29.78 28.62
C TYR A 478 -42.48 30.91 27.91
N SER A 479 -41.90 30.63 26.75
CA SER A 479 -41.15 31.59 25.90
C SER A 479 -40.08 32.42 26.65
N THR A 480 -39.60 31.95 27.79
CA THR A 480 -38.79 32.73 28.74
C THR A 480 -37.35 32.25 28.69
N SER A 481 -36.43 33.20 28.59
CA SER A 481 -35.00 32.91 28.60
C SER A 481 -34.45 32.98 30.02
N TYR A 482 -33.83 31.89 30.46
CA TYR A 482 -33.23 31.71 31.78
C TYR A 482 -31.71 31.66 31.65
N ASN A 483 -31.02 32.43 32.49
CA ASN A 483 -29.57 32.44 32.60
C ASN A 483 -29.19 31.76 33.92
N VAL A 484 -28.62 30.55 33.83
CA VAL A 484 -27.91 29.90 34.93
C VAL A 484 -26.53 30.55 35.04
N THR A 485 -26.08 30.85 36.25
CA THR A 485 -24.78 31.44 36.53
C THR A 485 -24.10 30.67 37.65
N ILE A 486 -22.83 30.38 37.45
CA ILE A 486 -21.92 29.87 38.48
C ILE A 486 -20.87 30.96 38.74
N GLU A 487 -20.86 31.52 39.94
CA GLU A 487 -19.87 32.52 40.35
C GLU A 487 -18.51 31.87 40.65
N ALA A 488 -17.43 32.63 40.46
CA ALA A 488 -16.07 32.19 40.77
C ALA A 488 -15.84 31.97 42.28
N GLY A 489 -14.83 31.17 42.61
CA GLY A 489 -14.42 30.81 43.97
C GLY A 489 -15.24 29.68 44.57
N ILE A 490 -15.56 28.65 43.78
CA ILE A 490 -15.94 27.32 44.28
C ILE A 490 -14.67 26.64 44.78
N GLU A 491 -14.70 26.05 45.97
CA GLU A 491 -13.57 25.30 46.52
C GLU A 491 -13.51 23.88 45.92
N SER A 492 -12.32 23.45 45.48
CA SER A 492 -12.04 22.03 45.20
C SER A 492 -11.78 21.25 46.49
N ILE A 493 -11.97 19.93 46.45
CA ILE A 493 -11.45 18.99 47.45
C ILE A 493 -9.93 18.78 47.29
N ASP A 494 -9.44 18.58 46.06
CA ASP A 494 -8.05 18.18 45.78
C ASP A 494 -7.21 19.26 45.08
N GLY A 495 -7.79 20.05 44.18
CA GLY A 495 -7.15 21.04 43.32
C GLY A 495 -7.13 22.47 43.88
N LEU A 496 -7.52 23.45 43.07
CA LEU A 496 -7.57 24.88 43.38
C LEU A 496 -9.01 25.40 43.23
N ALA A 497 -9.32 26.54 43.87
CA ALA A 497 -10.65 27.12 43.74
C ALA A 497 -10.93 27.66 42.32
N SER A 498 -12.19 27.65 41.87
CA SER A 498 -12.55 28.14 40.53
C SER A 498 -12.20 29.62 40.36
N ILE A 499 -11.49 29.95 39.28
CA ILE A 499 -11.13 31.33 38.93
C ILE A 499 -12.18 32.00 38.03
N ASN A 500 -12.95 31.20 37.29
CA ASN A 500 -13.86 31.66 36.24
C ASN A 500 -15.31 31.75 36.73
N LYS A 501 -16.03 32.76 36.23
CA LYS A 501 -17.50 32.84 36.28
C LYS A 501 -18.06 32.21 35.01
N TYR A 502 -19.02 31.30 35.15
CA TYR A 502 -19.71 30.66 34.02
C TYR A 502 -21.15 31.16 33.93
N VAL A 503 -21.64 31.40 32.71
CA VAL A 503 -23.03 31.81 32.44
C VAL A 503 -23.57 30.98 31.28
N ASN A 504 -24.70 30.33 31.50
CA ASN A 504 -25.35 29.43 30.54
C ASN A 504 -26.81 29.83 30.36
N GLN A 505 -27.19 30.17 29.14
CA GLN A 505 -28.54 30.63 28.79
C GLN A 505 -29.33 29.49 28.12
N PHE A 506 -30.60 29.32 28.48
CA PHE A 506 -31.56 28.51 27.72
C PHE A 506 -32.91 29.20 27.62
N THR A 507 -33.80 28.75 26.72
CA THR A 507 -35.12 29.33 26.51
C THR A 507 -36.20 28.25 26.46
N THR A 508 -37.24 28.42 27.26
CA THR A 508 -38.37 27.49 27.33
C THR A 508 -39.23 27.51 26.06
N ARG A 509 -39.98 26.42 25.84
CA ARG A 509 -40.94 26.26 24.74
C ARG A 509 -42.02 27.35 24.79
N PRO A 510 -42.58 27.74 23.64
CA PRO A 510 -43.71 28.66 23.60
C PRO A 510 -44.97 28.02 24.18
N ASN A 511 -45.87 28.86 24.67
CA ASN A 511 -47.24 28.44 24.95
C ASN A 511 -47.95 28.16 23.63
N ILE A 512 -48.80 27.13 23.58
CA ILE A 512 -49.56 26.74 22.39
C ILE A 512 -50.99 26.44 22.83
N PHE A 513 -51.93 27.28 22.39
CA PHE A 513 -53.36 27.05 22.56
C PHE A 513 -53.96 26.64 21.21
N SER A 514 -54.72 25.53 21.17
CA SER A 514 -55.33 25.05 19.93
C SER A 514 -56.60 24.25 20.21
N LEU A 515 -57.67 24.54 19.47
CA LEU A 515 -58.93 23.83 19.48
C LEU A 515 -58.94 22.75 18.38
N ASN A 516 -59.44 21.56 18.70
CA ASN A 516 -59.58 20.46 17.74
C ASN A 516 -60.79 20.67 16.82
N VAL A 517 -60.69 21.67 15.94
CA VAL A 517 -61.71 21.99 14.92
C VAL A 517 -61.59 21.00 13.75
N PRO A 518 -62.66 20.28 13.37
CA PRO A 518 -62.66 19.43 12.18
C PRO A 518 -62.27 20.22 10.92
N LEU A 519 -61.43 19.61 10.09
CA LEU A 519 -60.99 20.20 8.83
C LEU A 519 -61.83 19.65 7.66
N TYR A 520 -62.41 20.56 6.87
CA TYR A 520 -63.03 20.24 5.59
C TYR A 520 -62.47 21.15 4.50
N SER A 521 -61.90 20.56 3.46
CA SER A 521 -61.66 21.25 2.19
C SER A 521 -63.00 21.61 1.54
N GLN A 522 -63.05 22.72 0.81
CA GLN A 522 -64.25 23.10 0.06
C GLN A 522 -64.55 22.10 -1.07
N ALA A 523 -65.84 21.85 -1.35
CA ALA A 523 -66.28 20.89 -2.37
C ALA A 523 -66.32 21.49 -3.79
N GLU A 524 -66.47 22.81 -3.92
CA GLU A 524 -66.61 23.51 -5.20
C GLU A 524 -65.69 24.75 -5.28
N SER A 525 -65.63 25.40 -6.45
CA SER A 525 -64.98 26.71 -6.58
C SER A 525 -65.81 27.81 -5.91
N TYR A 526 -65.14 28.72 -5.19
CA TYR A 526 -65.71 29.87 -4.46
C TYR A 526 -66.61 29.55 -3.24
N THR A 527 -66.68 28.30 -2.76
CA THR A 527 -67.49 27.92 -1.59
C THR A 527 -66.76 27.95 -0.24
N CYS A 528 -65.55 28.56 -0.15
CA CYS A 528 -64.75 28.61 1.07
C CYS A 528 -65.48 29.14 2.31
N ASN A 529 -66.38 30.13 2.15
CA ASN A 529 -67.21 30.64 3.24
C ASN A 529 -68.14 29.55 3.80
N ILE A 530 -68.69 28.71 2.92
CA ILE A 530 -69.62 27.64 3.25
C ILE A 530 -68.88 26.45 3.88
N ALA A 531 -67.70 26.10 3.36
CA ALA A 531 -66.81 25.10 3.94
C ALA A 531 -66.33 25.49 5.36
N ALA A 532 -66.02 26.77 5.57
CA ALA A 532 -65.70 27.32 6.89
C ALA A 532 -66.92 27.28 7.85
N ALA A 533 -68.11 27.70 7.41
CA ALA A 533 -69.32 27.58 8.21
C ALA A 533 -69.66 26.12 8.58
N ARG A 534 -69.38 25.16 7.69
CA ARG A 534 -69.48 23.72 7.95
C ARG A 534 -68.48 23.23 8.99
N MET A 535 -67.22 23.70 8.97
CA MET A 535 -66.24 23.39 10.01
C MET A 535 -66.69 23.93 11.39
N MET A 536 -67.23 25.15 11.43
CA MET A 536 -67.80 25.74 12.66
C MET A 536 -68.96 24.92 13.23
N LEU A 537 -69.93 24.55 12.39
CA LEU A 537 -71.07 23.73 12.81
C LEU A 537 -70.65 22.32 13.24
N SER A 538 -69.70 21.71 12.54
CA SER A 538 -69.18 20.38 12.88
C SER A 538 -68.42 20.37 14.22
N TYR A 539 -67.64 21.41 14.53
CA TYR A 539 -67.03 21.58 15.85
C TYR A 539 -68.06 21.69 16.99
N ARG A 540 -69.27 22.19 16.67
CA ARG A 540 -70.42 22.22 17.60
C ARG A 540 -71.26 20.95 17.61
N GLY A 541 -70.83 19.89 16.91
CA GLY A 541 -71.54 18.60 16.82
C GLY A 541 -72.67 18.55 15.78
N VAL A 542 -72.83 19.59 14.97
CA VAL A 542 -73.84 19.63 13.90
C VAL A 542 -73.23 19.09 12.60
N SER A 543 -73.72 17.93 12.15
CA SER A 543 -73.37 17.38 10.84
C SER A 543 -74.28 17.96 9.75
N VAL A 544 -73.72 18.82 8.90
CA VAL A 544 -74.40 19.39 7.73
C VAL A 544 -73.47 19.32 6.51
N SER A 545 -74.05 19.18 5.31
CA SER A 545 -73.28 19.15 4.08
C SER A 545 -73.08 20.56 3.51
N GLU A 546 -72.01 20.74 2.72
CA GLU A 546 -71.71 22.03 2.08
C GLU A 546 -72.79 22.41 1.05
N SER A 547 -73.34 21.44 0.31
CA SER A 547 -74.45 21.67 -0.63
C SER A 547 -75.77 21.95 0.10
N THR A 548 -76.01 21.37 1.28
CA THR A 548 -77.16 21.75 2.14
C THR A 548 -77.06 23.23 2.51
N LEU A 549 -75.94 23.68 3.07
CA LEU A 549 -75.73 25.09 3.43
C LEU A 549 -75.80 26.01 2.19
N LYS A 550 -75.22 25.62 1.05
CA LYS A 550 -75.29 26.39 -0.19
C LYS A 550 -76.71 26.56 -0.71
N ASN A 551 -77.52 25.49 -0.71
CA ASN A 551 -78.93 25.53 -1.08
C ASN A 551 -79.75 26.41 -0.12
N GLU A 552 -79.41 26.37 1.18
CA GLU A 552 -80.04 27.18 2.22
C GLU A 552 -79.68 28.67 2.19
N ILE A 553 -78.52 29.02 1.64
CA ILE A 553 -78.05 30.39 1.39
C ILE A 553 -78.66 30.94 0.08
N GLY A 554 -78.92 30.06 -0.90
CA GLY A 554 -79.51 30.40 -2.19
C GLY A 554 -78.52 31.09 -3.14
N ILE A 555 -78.74 30.94 -4.45
CA ILE A 555 -77.94 31.63 -5.48
C ILE A 555 -78.64 32.95 -5.82
N VAL A 556 -77.90 34.06 -5.74
CA VAL A 556 -78.42 35.44 -5.94
C VAL A 556 -77.71 36.17 -7.08
N GLY A 557 -77.30 35.43 -8.10
CA GLY A 557 -76.65 35.94 -9.31
C GLY A 557 -75.15 35.61 -9.39
N THR A 558 -74.46 36.29 -10.31
CA THR A 558 -73.03 36.08 -10.59
C THR A 558 -72.23 37.36 -10.33
N ARG A 559 -70.90 37.25 -10.23
CA ARG A 559 -70.01 38.38 -9.93
C ARG A 559 -70.21 39.53 -10.94
N GLY A 560 -70.52 40.72 -10.43
CA GLY A 560 -70.83 41.91 -11.22
C GLY A 560 -72.33 42.25 -11.29
N SER A 561 -73.22 41.37 -10.83
CA SER A 561 -74.67 41.65 -10.75
C SER A 561 -75.34 41.15 -9.46
N GLY A 562 -74.88 40.04 -8.89
CA GLY A 562 -75.42 39.48 -7.64
C GLY A 562 -75.03 40.26 -6.38
N ASN A 563 -75.71 39.99 -5.26
CA ASN A 563 -75.46 40.67 -3.98
C ASN A 563 -75.03 39.67 -2.88
N PRO A 564 -73.74 39.61 -2.49
CA PRO A 564 -73.23 38.62 -1.54
C PRO A 564 -73.69 38.81 -0.09
N HIS A 565 -74.31 39.95 0.25
CA HIS A 565 -75.01 40.14 1.54
C HIS A 565 -76.41 39.48 1.57
N LYS A 566 -76.91 38.98 0.42
CA LYS A 566 -78.25 38.36 0.30
C LYS A 566 -78.23 36.87 -0.07
N GLY A 567 -77.07 36.30 -0.42
CA GLY A 567 -76.92 34.89 -0.77
C GLY A 567 -75.55 34.58 -1.38
N TYR A 568 -75.47 33.47 -2.11
CA TYR A 568 -74.27 33.03 -2.83
C TYR A 568 -74.19 33.69 -4.20
N VAL A 569 -73.04 34.31 -4.50
CA VAL A 569 -72.74 34.91 -5.80
C VAL A 569 -71.73 34.05 -6.54
N GLU A 570 -72.14 33.53 -7.70
CA GLU A 570 -71.28 32.70 -8.53
C GLU A 570 -70.03 33.46 -8.98
N ASN A 571 -68.90 32.74 -9.06
CA ASN A 571 -67.58 33.31 -9.36
C ASN A 571 -67.07 34.36 -8.34
N TYR A 572 -67.64 34.37 -7.12
CA TYR A 572 -67.15 35.21 -6.02
C TYR A 572 -67.25 34.57 -4.62
N GLY A 573 -68.40 34.04 -4.22
CA GLY A 573 -68.66 33.51 -2.87
C GLY A 573 -69.81 34.23 -2.16
N THR A 574 -69.78 34.29 -0.83
CA THR A 574 -70.85 34.91 -0.01
C THR A 574 -70.31 35.59 1.25
N TYR A 575 -71.03 36.59 1.77
CA TYR A 575 -70.65 37.32 2.98
C TYR A 575 -71.31 36.73 4.23
N TRP A 576 -71.17 37.46 5.34
CA TRP A 576 -71.47 36.97 6.68
C TRP A 576 -72.97 36.92 7.00
N GLU A 577 -73.80 37.78 6.42
CA GLU A 577 -75.25 37.78 6.71
C GLU A 577 -75.98 36.53 6.20
N PRO A 578 -75.78 36.05 4.95
CA PRO A 578 -76.43 34.82 4.48
C PRO A 578 -75.88 33.58 5.19
N ILE A 579 -74.57 33.54 5.45
CA ILE A 579 -73.90 32.48 6.22
C ILE A 579 -74.47 32.42 7.64
N SER A 580 -74.56 33.55 8.34
CA SER A 580 -75.18 33.67 9.66
C SER A 580 -76.64 33.24 9.64
N THR A 581 -77.41 33.65 8.62
CA THR A 581 -78.82 33.27 8.45
C THR A 581 -79.01 31.76 8.27
N ALA A 582 -78.14 31.09 7.51
CA ALA A 582 -78.16 29.63 7.37
C ALA A 582 -77.73 28.92 8.66
N VAL A 583 -76.60 29.34 9.25
CA VAL A 583 -76.08 28.79 10.53
C VAL A 583 -77.10 28.93 11.68
N SER A 584 -77.88 30.02 11.70
CA SER A 584 -78.92 30.29 12.70
C SER A 584 -80.02 29.24 12.78
N LYS A 585 -80.22 28.42 11.73
CA LYS A 585 -81.17 27.29 11.75
C LYS A 585 -80.67 26.09 12.55
N TYR A 586 -79.37 26.07 12.85
CA TYR A 586 -78.68 24.98 13.53
C TYR A 586 -78.13 25.40 14.90
N ARG A 587 -77.53 26.60 15.01
CA ARG A 587 -76.87 27.12 16.22
C ARG A 587 -76.94 28.64 16.29
N SER A 588 -76.99 29.18 17.51
CA SER A 588 -76.76 30.60 17.74
C SER A 588 -75.35 30.99 17.28
N ASN A 589 -75.24 32.17 16.69
CA ASN A 589 -74.00 32.68 16.11
C ASN A 589 -74.01 34.21 16.18
N GLN A 590 -72.82 34.81 16.09
CA GLN A 590 -72.63 36.24 16.23
C GLN A 590 -71.60 36.73 15.22
N ILE A 591 -71.96 37.77 14.46
CA ILE A 591 -71.05 38.47 13.55
C ILE A 591 -70.33 39.58 14.34
N MET A 592 -69.01 39.65 14.19
CA MET A 592 -68.15 40.67 14.79
C MET A 592 -67.48 41.48 13.68
N THR A 593 -67.70 42.79 13.64
CA THR A 593 -67.12 43.71 12.64
C THR A 593 -66.13 44.67 13.30
N ASN A 594 -65.11 45.12 12.55
CA ASN A 594 -64.03 45.99 13.03
C ASN A 594 -63.24 45.44 14.23
N TRP A 595 -63.30 44.13 14.46
CA TRP A 595 -62.75 43.49 15.65
C TRP A 595 -61.21 43.52 15.65
N ASN A 596 -60.61 43.30 16.83
CA ASN A 596 -59.15 43.24 16.99
C ASN A 596 -58.68 41.80 17.26
N LEU A 597 -57.37 41.56 17.10
CA LEU A 597 -56.79 40.22 17.22
C LEU A 597 -56.84 39.69 18.66
N THR A 598 -56.62 40.53 19.67
CA THR A 598 -56.59 40.12 21.09
C THR A 598 -57.96 39.65 21.56
N ASP A 599 -59.04 40.33 21.16
CA ASP A 599 -60.41 39.90 21.46
C ASP A 599 -60.76 38.61 20.73
N LEU A 600 -60.36 38.50 19.45
CA LEU A 600 -60.58 37.29 18.66
C LEU A 600 -59.89 36.07 19.29
N LEU A 601 -58.63 36.21 19.73
CA LEU A 601 -57.91 35.13 20.41
C LEU A 601 -58.44 34.88 21.82
N SER A 602 -58.93 35.91 22.52
CA SER A 602 -59.65 35.75 23.80
C SER A 602 -60.95 34.96 23.66
N GLU A 603 -61.58 34.98 22.48
CA GLU A 603 -62.76 34.15 22.19
C GLU A 603 -62.34 32.70 21.88
N VAL A 604 -61.25 32.52 21.12
CA VAL A 604 -60.64 31.19 20.88
C VAL A 604 -60.24 30.52 22.19
N GLU A 605 -59.64 31.25 23.15
CA GLU A 605 -59.32 30.75 24.50
C GLU A 605 -60.54 30.19 25.26
N LYS A 606 -61.75 30.70 25.02
CA LYS A 606 -63.00 30.23 25.65
C LYS A 606 -63.53 28.91 25.06
N GLY A 607 -62.83 28.31 24.09
CA GLY A 607 -63.34 27.16 23.33
C GLY A 607 -64.25 27.55 22.16
N ASN A 608 -64.14 28.79 21.67
CA ASN A 608 -64.97 29.32 20.59
C ASN A 608 -64.09 29.69 19.38
N PRO A 609 -63.90 28.78 18.40
CA PRO A 609 -63.14 29.10 17.20
C PRO A 609 -63.84 30.20 16.42
N VAL A 610 -63.09 30.90 15.57
CA VAL A 610 -63.59 32.11 14.89
C VAL A 610 -63.42 31.98 13.39
N MET A 611 -64.53 31.95 12.65
CA MET A 611 -64.52 32.09 11.21
C MET A 611 -64.21 33.54 10.84
N VAL A 612 -63.31 33.78 9.88
CA VAL A 612 -63.02 35.13 9.37
C VAL A 612 -63.30 35.26 7.87
N TRP A 613 -63.55 36.49 7.43
CA TRP A 613 -63.50 36.87 6.02
C TRP A 613 -62.24 37.70 5.78
N GLY A 614 -61.44 37.31 4.79
CA GLY A 614 -60.16 37.93 4.49
C GLY A 614 -59.75 37.71 3.05
N GLN A 615 -58.46 37.87 2.77
CA GLN A 615 -57.87 37.67 1.46
C GLN A 615 -56.96 36.44 1.46
N ASN A 616 -56.97 35.66 0.38
CA ASN A 616 -56.32 34.35 0.34
C ASN A 616 -54.79 34.40 0.52
N GLY A 617 -54.14 35.52 0.17
CA GLY A 617 -52.69 35.70 0.20
C GLY A 617 -51.90 34.89 -0.84
N TRP A 618 -52.52 34.57 -1.97
CA TRP A 618 -51.88 33.98 -3.16
C TRP A 618 -52.16 34.78 -4.44
N SER A 619 -53.38 35.30 -4.63
CA SER A 619 -53.69 36.24 -5.71
C SER A 619 -53.36 37.68 -5.30
N THR A 620 -52.85 38.49 -6.22
CA THR A 620 -52.66 39.94 -6.00
C THR A 620 -54.00 40.59 -5.65
N PRO A 621 -54.15 41.22 -4.46
CA PRO A 621 -55.41 41.83 -4.05
C PRO A 621 -55.69 43.05 -4.92
N THR A 622 -56.83 43.01 -5.61
CA THR A 622 -57.34 44.10 -6.45
C THR A 622 -58.78 44.42 -6.08
N ASN A 623 -59.12 45.70 -6.11
CA ASN A 623 -60.51 46.14 -5.94
C ASN A 623 -61.31 45.71 -7.18
N ILE A 624 -62.33 44.89 -6.96
CA ILE A 624 -63.25 44.36 -7.98
C ILE A 624 -64.71 44.65 -7.63
N SER A 625 -64.95 45.70 -6.84
CA SER A 625 -66.27 46.15 -6.38
C SER A 625 -67.22 46.45 -7.54
N TRP A 626 -68.51 46.18 -7.33
CA TRP A 626 -69.57 46.42 -8.32
C TRP A 626 -70.85 46.93 -7.65
N THR A 627 -71.77 47.48 -8.44
CA THR A 627 -73.14 47.75 -7.99
C THR A 627 -74.03 46.59 -8.41
N ALA A 628 -74.67 45.92 -7.46
CA ALA A 628 -75.59 44.81 -7.74
C ALA A 628 -76.88 45.29 -8.43
N THR A 629 -77.63 44.38 -9.05
CA THR A 629 -78.88 44.67 -9.78
C THR A 629 -79.97 45.31 -8.90
N ASP A 630 -79.86 45.17 -7.57
CA ASP A 630 -80.75 45.81 -6.59
C ASP A 630 -80.29 47.22 -6.14
N GLY A 631 -79.23 47.76 -6.76
CA GLY A 631 -78.65 49.06 -6.45
C GLY A 631 -77.62 49.06 -5.32
N THR A 632 -77.36 47.94 -4.65
CA THR A 632 -76.39 47.87 -3.54
C THR A 632 -74.96 47.97 -4.07
N TYR A 633 -74.16 48.90 -3.55
CA TYR A 633 -72.71 48.91 -3.77
C TYR A 633 -72.05 47.78 -2.98
N ILE A 634 -71.40 46.86 -3.68
CA ILE A 634 -70.69 45.72 -3.11
C ILE A 634 -69.20 46.05 -3.11
N TYR A 635 -68.64 46.39 -1.94
CA TYR A 635 -67.19 46.38 -1.77
C TYR A 635 -66.68 44.95 -1.97
N ALA A 636 -65.75 44.73 -2.90
CA ALA A 636 -65.23 43.40 -3.24
C ALA A 636 -63.74 43.41 -3.60
N VAL A 637 -63.05 42.33 -3.22
CA VAL A 637 -61.59 42.18 -3.36
C VAL A 637 -61.28 40.83 -4.00
N SER A 638 -60.35 40.80 -4.95
CA SER A 638 -59.93 39.57 -5.61
C SER A 638 -59.22 38.62 -4.62
N GLY A 639 -59.63 37.35 -4.66
CA GLY A 639 -59.18 36.36 -3.69
C GLY A 639 -59.80 36.50 -2.30
N MET A 640 -61.01 37.05 -2.19
CA MET A 640 -61.84 36.92 -0.98
C MET A 640 -61.90 35.44 -0.54
N HIS A 641 -61.67 35.19 0.74
CA HIS A 641 -61.53 33.85 1.31
C HIS A 641 -62.02 33.81 2.76
N SER A 642 -62.41 32.63 3.22
CA SER A 642 -62.73 32.38 4.63
C SER A 642 -62.01 31.16 5.16
N TYR A 643 -61.61 31.24 6.42
CA TYR A 643 -60.87 30.22 7.16
C TYR A 643 -61.17 30.36 8.65
N ILE A 644 -60.88 29.32 9.43
CA ILE A 644 -61.19 29.26 10.87
C ILE A 644 -59.92 29.49 11.68
N VAL A 645 -59.92 30.51 12.54
CA VAL A 645 -58.93 30.62 13.61
C VAL A 645 -59.31 29.67 14.73
N LYS A 646 -58.38 28.77 15.05
CA LYS A 646 -58.57 27.72 16.06
C LYS A 646 -57.56 27.77 17.20
N GLY A 647 -56.53 28.61 17.11
CA GLY A 647 -55.46 28.66 18.11
C GLY A 647 -54.39 29.68 17.81
N PHE A 648 -53.37 29.72 18.65
CA PHE A 648 -52.18 30.57 18.52
C PHE A 648 -51.00 29.99 19.31
N THR A 649 -49.80 30.49 19.01
CA THR A 649 -48.60 30.31 19.86
C THR A 649 -48.24 31.64 20.52
N GLY A 650 -47.66 31.58 21.73
CA GLY A 650 -47.35 32.76 22.54
C GLY A 650 -48.52 33.14 23.46
N THR A 651 -48.83 34.43 23.59
CA THR A 651 -49.99 34.92 24.34
C THR A 651 -51.03 35.55 23.40
N LYS A 652 -52.28 35.69 23.82
CA LYS A 652 -53.31 36.39 23.02
C LYS A 652 -52.97 37.86 22.72
N ASP A 653 -52.28 38.53 23.64
CA ASP A 653 -51.85 39.92 23.50
C ASP A 653 -50.62 40.04 22.56
N ASN A 654 -49.70 39.08 22.67
CA ASN A 654 -48.56 38.97 21.76
C ASN A 654 -48.38 37.54 21.23
N PRO A 655 -49.14 37.16 20.19
CA PRO A 655 -49.04 35.85 19.57
C PRO A 655 -47.92 35.83 18.53
N ASP A 656 -47.07 34.80 18.54
CA ASP A 656 -46.03 34.63 17.52
C ASP A 656 -46.66 34.16 16.19
N ARG A 657 -47.59 33.20 16.29
CA ARG A 657 -48.32 32.62 15.14
C ARG A 657 -49.79 32.38 15.46
N ILE A 658 -50.62 32.50 14.45
CA ILE A 658 -52.07 32.22 14.47
C ILE A 658 -52.31 30.88 13.78
N LEU A 659 -52.96 29.93 14.46
CA LEU A 659 -53.27 28.58 13.95
C LEU A 659 -54.65 28.59 13.28
N ILE A 660 -54.73 28.13 12.02
CA ILE A 660 -55.95 28.18 11.22
C ILE A 660 -56.24 26.88 10.46
N ASN A 661 -57.53 26.53 10.33
CA ASN A 661 -58.00 25.60 9.29
C ASN A 661 -58.40 26.42 8.05
N ASP A 662 -57.68 26.25 6.95
CA ASP A 662 -57.91 26.91 5.66
C ASP A 662 -58.57 25.91 4.68
N PRO A 663 -59.79 26.18 4.12
CA PRO A 663 -60.48 25.28 3.19
C PRO A 663 -59.73 24.93 1.90
N TRP A 664 -58.62 25.61 1.59
CA TRP A 664 -57.74 25.29 0.45
C TRP A 664 -56.43 24.62 0.85
N ARG A 665 -55.95 24.85 2.08
CA ARG A 665 -54.57 24.52 2.50
C ARG A 665 -54.48 23.56 3.68
N GLY A 666 -55.59 23.26 4.34
CA GLY A 666 -55.62 22.43 5.53
C GLY A 666 -55.21 23.16 6.80
N ASP A 667 -54.52 22.44 7.68
CA ASP A 667 -54.02 22.96 8.96
C ASP A 667 -52.71 23.72 8.74
N ILE A 668 -52.74 25.05 8.92
CA ILE A 668 -51.57 25.93 8.71
C ILE A 668 -51.47 27.01 9.79
N SER A 669 -50.31 27.66 9.88
CA SER A 669 -50.12 28.79 10.79
C SER A 669 -49.52 30.01 10.11
N LEU A 670 -50.05 31.19 10.41
CA LEU A 670 -49.64 32.49 9.86
C LEU A 670 -48.88 33.30 10.92
N SER A 671 -48.01 34.22 10.53
CA SER A 671 -47.53 35.25 11.48
C SER A 671 -48.64 36.24 11.81
N LYS A 672 -48.55 36.90 12.97
CA LYS A 672 -49.43 37.99 13.42
C LYS A 672 -49.73 39.00 12.30
N ASP A 673 -48.70 39.49 11.61
CA ASP A 673 -48.85 40.47 10.53
C ASP A 673 -49.46 39.88 9.26
N THR A 674 -49.10 38.63 8.90
CA THR A 674 -49.70 37.95 7.73
C THR A 674 -51.19 37.72 7.93
N PHE A 675 -51.61 37.34 9.14
CA PHE A 675 -53.01 37.20 9.50
C PHE A 675 -53.74 38.54 9.45
N ASN A 676 -53.20 39.57 10.12
CA ASN A 676 -53.79 40.91 10.15
C ASN A 676 -53.92 41.53 8.76
N ASN A 677 -52.90 41.41 7.91
CA ASN A 677 -52.91 41.92 6.53
C ASN A 677 -53.87 41.18 5.60
N ARG A 678 -54.26 39.93 5.91
CA ARG A 678 -55.29 39.19 5.17
C ARG A 678 -56.70 39.50 5.68
N TRP A 679 -56.86 39.67 6.99
CA TRP A 679 -58.16 39.94 7.63
C TRP A 679 -58.60 41.40 7.47
N SER A 680 -57.66 42.34 7.35
CA SER A 680 -57.91 43.79 7.29
C SER A 680 -58.84 44.25 6.16
N TYR A 681 -58.92 43.50 5.04
CA TYR A 681 -59.79 43.83 3.90
C TYR A 681 -61.28 43.85 4.25
N PHE A 682 -61.73 43.01 5.19
CA PHE A 682 -63.13 42.96 5.61
C PHE A 682 -63.30 43.24 7.10
N LYS A 683 -62.31 42.90 7.94
CA LYS A 683 -62.37 42.98 9.42
C LYS A 683 -63.64 42.37 10.04
N THR A 684 -64.21 41.37 9.36
CA THR A 684 -65.39 40.66 9.82
C THR A 684 -65.04 39.24 10.22
N ALA A 685 -65.70 38.79 11.29
CA ALA A 685 -65.60 37.46 11.84
C ALA A 685 -67.00 36.94 12.23
N MET A 686 -67.14 35.63 12.39
CA MET A 686 -68.34 34.99 12.92
C MET A 686 -67.95 33.91 13.94
N ILE A 687 -68.62 33.95 15.09
CA ILE A 687 -68.56 32.95 16.16
C ILE A 687 -69.83 32.11 16.06
N VAL A 688 -69.74 30.80 16.31
CA VAL A 688 -70.89 29.90 16.43
C VAL A 688 -70.81 29.21 17.78
N TYR A 689 -71.92 29.15 18.52
CA TYR A 689 -71.99 28.67 19.90
C TYR A 689 -72.63 27.28 19.98
#